data_AF-A0A0B7MW20-F1
#
_entry.id   AF-A0A0B7MW20-F1
#
_cell.length_a   1.000
_cell.length_b   1.000
_cell.length_c   1.000
_cell.angle_alpha   90.00
_cell.angle_beta   90.00
_cell.angle_gamma   90.00
#
_symmetry.space_group_name_H-M   'P 1'
#
loop_
_entity.id
_entity.type
_entity.pdbx_description
1 polymer ?
#
loop_
_entity_poly.entity_id
_entity_poly.type
_entity_poly.pdbx_seq_one_letter_code
_entity_poly.pdbx_strand_id
1 'polypeptide(L)'
;MPSNSTNVVGVHYKVGRKLGEGSFGIIYEGTNLLNNLQVAIKFEPRKSDAPQLREEYRSYKLLNGTVGVPSAYYFGQEGLHNILVIDLLGPSLEDLFDTCSRKFSVKTVATLARYMITRIQSVHENNLIYRDIKPDNFLIGRQRTPDANTVFLIDFGMAKQYRDPKTKQHIPYRERKSLSGTARYMSINTHLGREQSRRDDLESLGHVFMYFLRGSLPWQGLKAATNKQKYEKIGEKKQTTSIKDLCAGFPEEFGIYLQYVRKLGFEETPDYDFLRDLFTKALKNNGDTDDGVYDWMLLNNGKGIEKRTTRHQSPRQTAKGTRNPTEGYSSQQQQQQQQQQQTPALQQTENPYGRTQSPMNVKGKLMLVGDPQMTDDNSYDRPDLVMRLTKFYSGLYMKRNFHHLHRELRPTDTVILGDLMDSGRDWDDDKYAAEVDRFRSIFPLKAYYMVGNHDIGFGNGIQKHSLDRFQSYFGPTSYTFEKYGFVFVILDTVSLSSSDPVIRSDALHMLESLGANTSIPAAKPRILMTHVPLFRAPHQTCGPHRQSTSKTIADNAGYQYQNLVTEELTRLILNKVDPVAVFSGDDHDYCKVVHQFGIANNHTVTEITVPTFSMAQGLQYPGVMTLNIDNDGHLIADLCWLPDQVGLFLLYGYLLAFTFALLLIWHAFQRSNNNATAYHLAKEEMGLHHHIQIKPVKRNMAGFLYSTRDVAWVGMLTYLICIFVL
;
A
#
# COMPACT_ATOMS: atom_id res chain seq x y z
N MET A 1 38.16 -7.23 21.56
CA MET A 1 37.47 -8.46 22.00
C MET A 1 37.42 -8.45 23.53
N PRO A 2 36.31 -8.80 24.21
CA PRO A 2 34.92 -9.09 23.79
C PRO A 2 33.91 -8.02 24.33
N SER A 3 32.63 -7.90 23.96
CA SER A 3 31.65 -8.89 23.47
C SER A 3 30.72 -8.34 22.36
N ASN A 4 30.68 -9.03 21.22
CA ASN A 4 29.50 -9.09 20.36
C ASN A 4 28.31 -9.55 21.21
N SER A 5 27.27 -8.73 21.38
CA SER A 5 25.97 -9.23 21.80
C SER A 5 25.37 -10.02 20.63
N THR A 6 25.71 -11.30 20.56
CA THR A 6 25.05 -12.24 19.66
C THR A 6 23.57 -12.23 20.01
N ASN A 7 22.72 -11.80 19.07
CA ASN A 7 21.25 -11.76 19.17
C ASN A 7 20.71 -13.20 19.25
N VAL A 8 20.87 -13.84 20.41
CA VAL A 8 20.57 -15.25 20.67
C VAL A 8 19.43 -15.32 21.66
N VAL A 9 18.40 -16.10 21.32
CA VAL A 9 17.23 -16.38 22.14
C VAL A 9 17.13 -17.88 22.41
N GLY A 10 16.41 -18.27 23.45
CA GLY A 10 16.22 -19.64 23.89
C GLY A 10 17.54 -20.37 24.10
N VAL A 11 18.54 -19.69 24.68
CA VAL A 11 19.92 -20.16 24.94
C VAL A 11 20.78 -20.35 23.68
N HIS A 12 20.24 -20.88 22.60
CA HIS A 12 21.02 -21.33 21.43
C HIS A 12 20.39 -21.06 20.06
N TYR A 13 19.37 -20.20 19.96
CA TYR A 13 18.81 -19.79 18.66
C TYR A 13 19.29 -18.40 18.28
N LYS A 14 20.19 -18.33 17.30
CA LYS A 14 20.64 -17.05 16.75
C LYS A 14 19.55 -16.47 15.85
N VAL A 15 19.13 -15.25 16.14
CA VAL A 15 18.17 -14.47 15.35
C VAL A 15 18.86 -13.93 14.10
N GLY A 16 18.25 -14.15 12.94
CA GLY A 16 18.67 -13.68 11.63
C GLY A 16 17.85 -12.50 11.15
N ARG A 17 17.61 -12.40 9.83
CA ARG A 17 16.81 -11.31 9.25
C ARG A 17 15.32 -11.51 9.52
N LYS A 18 14.59 -10.39 9.52
CA LYS A 18 13.12 -10.39 9.60
C LYS A 18 12.52 -11.02 8.34
N LEU A 19 11.58 -11.94 8.52
CA LEU A 19 10.82 -12.60 7.45
C LEU A 19 9.46 -11.91 7.20
N GLY A 20 8.84 -11.38 8.26
CA GLY A 20 7.53 -10.73 8.16
C GLY A 20 7.08 -10.14 9.49
N GLU A 21 5.99 -9.37 9.44
CA GLU A 21 5.34 -8.76 10.60
C GLU A 21 3.83 -8.75 10.39
N GLY A 22 3.08 -9.00 11.44
CA GLY A 22 1.62 -8.99 11.43
C GLY A 22 1.04 -8.59 12.78
N SER A 23 -0.29 -8.64 12.89
CA SER A 23 -1.04 -8.24 14.10
C SER A 23 -0.65 -9.00 15.38
N PHE A 24 -0.02 -10.16 15.24
CA PHE A 24 0.34 -11.05 16.34
C PHE A 24 1.84 -11.08 16.64
N GLY A 25 2.62 -10.20 15.99
CA GLY A 25 4.05 -10.06 16.24
C GLY A 25 4.93 -10.12 14.99
N ILE A 26 6.23 -10.30 15.24
CA ILE A 26 7.29 -10.24 14.23
C ILE A 26 7.92 -11.62 14.06
N ILE A 27 8.17 -12.05 12.83
CA ILE A 27 8.79 -13.33 12.51
C ILE A 27 10.18 -13.09 11.91
N TYR A 28 11.19 -13.78 12.44
CA TYR A 28 12.57 -13.78 11.96
C TYR A 28 12.97 -15.16 11.46
N GLU A 29 13.90 -15.23 10.51
CA GLU A 29 14.67 -16.45 10.31
C GLU A 29 15.68 -16.58 11.44
N GLY A 30 16.10 -17.80 11.76
CA GLY A 30 17.08 -18.05 12.77
C GLY A 30 17.86 -19.33 12.52
N THR A 31 18.89 -19.56 13.32
CA THR A 31 19.70 -20.77 13.27
C THR A 31 19.87 -21.33 14.67
N ASN A 32 19.52 -22.60 14.86
CA ASN A 32 19.86 -23.35 16.06
C ASN A 32 21.38 -23.61 16.05
N LEU A 33 22.08 -23.04 17.02
CA LEU A 33 23.54 -23.09 17.11
C LEU A 33 24.08 -24.48 17.51
N LEU A 34 23.24 -25.37 18.04
CA LEU A 34 23.65 -26.72 18.45
C LEU A 34 23.78 -27.67 17.26
N ASN A 35 22.98 -27.48 16.22
CA ASN A 35 22.89 -28.41 15.09
C ASN A 35 22.82 -27.73 13.71
N ASN A 36 22.97 -26.41 13.65
CA ASN A 36 22.87 -25.57 12.46
C ASN A 36 21.51 -25.65 11.72
N LEU A 37 20.46 -26.14 12.38
CA LEU A 37 19.12 -26.18 11.80
C LEU A 37 18.58 -24.77 11.62
N GLN A 38 18.07 -24.46 10.44
CA GLN A 38 17.39 -23.19 10.19
C GLN A 38 15.97 -23.24 10.76
N VAL A 39 15.58 -22.17 11.45
CA VAL A 39 14.30 -22.07 12.18
C VAL A 39 13.60 -20.75 11.85
N ALA A 40 12.30 -20.68 12.12
CA ALA A 40 11.56 -19.43 12.19
C ALA A 40 11.30 -19.07 13.66
N ILE A 41 11.51 -17.81 14.02
CA ILE A 41 11.40 -17.30 15.39
C ILE A 41 10.34 -16.20 15.40
N LYS A 42 9.20 -16.48 16.05
CA LYS A 42 8.07 -15.56 16.20
C LYS A 42 8.17 -14.87 17.56
N PHE A 43 8.15 -13.54 17.56
CA PHE A 43 8.16 -12.68 18.74
C PHE A 43 6.78 -12.02 18.89
N GLU A 44 6.14 -12.21 20.03
CA GLU A 44 4.88 -11.55 20.40
C GLU A 44 5.11 -10.63 21.61
N PRO A 45 4.75 -9.34 21.57
CA PRO A 45 4.85 -8.46 22.73
C PRO A 45 4.04 -8.98 23.92
N ARG A 46 4.63 -8.98 25.12
CA ARG A 46 3.98 -9.49 26.35
C ARG A 46 2.73 -8.68 26.74
N LYS A 47 2.65 -7.42 26.33
CA LYS A 47 1.52 -6.51 26.58
C LYS A 47 0.51 -6.49 25.43
N SER A 48 0.51 -7.50 24.55
CA SER A 48 -0.50 -7.62 23.50
C SER A 48 -1.91 -7.73 24.09
N ASP A 49 -2.88 -7.05 23.48
CA ASP A 49 -4.29 -7.07 23.92
C ASP A 49 -4.95 -8.46 23.77
N ALA A 50 -4.40 -9.31 22.91
CA ALA A 50 -4.88 -10.66 22.66
C ALA A 50 -3.70 -11.65 22.53
N PRO A 51 -3.06 -12.02 23.65
CA PRO A 51 -1.90 -12.91 23.64
C PRO A 51 -2.31 -14.33 23.23
N GLN A 52 -1.65 -14.86 22.20
CA GLN A 52 -1.99 -16.14 21.57
C GLN A 52 -0.79 -17.09 21.49
N LEU A 53 0.44 -16.59 21.56
CA LEU A 53 1.63 -17.39 21.23
C LEU A 53 1.82 -18.62 22.14
N ARG A 54 1.38 -18.54 23.40
CA ARG A 54 1.40 -19.68 24.33
C ARG A 54 0.41 -20.78 23.94
N GLU A 55 -0.80 -20.39 23.54
CA GLU A 55 -1.83 -21.34 23.10
C GLU A 55 -1.48 -21.92 21.73
N GLU A 56 -0.85 -21.12 20.87
CA GLU A 56 -0.27 -21.58 19.60
C GLU A 56 0.79 -22.67 19.84
N TYR A 57 1.74 -22.44 20.76
CA TYR A 57 2.74 -23.45 21.13
C TYR A 57 2.11 -24.76 21.65
N ARG A 58 1.06 -24.68 22.47
CA ARG A 58 0.33 -25.86 22.95
C ARG A 58 -0.30 -26.64 21.80
N SER A 59 -0.87 -25.93 20.82
CA SER A 59 -1.44 -26.55 19.62
C SER A 59 -0.37 -27.27 18.81
N TYR A 60 0.80 -26.65 18.59
CA TYR A 60 1.94 -27.33 17.95
C TYR A 60 2.40 -28.57 18.73
N LYS A 61 2.41 -28.54 20.06
CA LYS A 61 2.77 -29.71 20.87
C LYS A 61 1.77 -30.85 20.73
N LEU A 62 0.48 -30.54 20.65
CA LEU A 62 -0.55 -31.54 20.41
C LEU A 62 -0.43 -32.17 19.01
N LEU A 63 -0.06 -31.35 18.01
CA LEU A 63 0.06 -31.76 16.62
C LEU A 63 1.45 -32.29 16.24
N ASN A 64 2.38 -32.39 17.19
CA ASN A 64 3.75 -32.76 16.92
C ASN A 64 3.84 -34.14 16.24
N GLY A 65 4.60 -34.25 15.16
CA GLY A 65 4.71 -35.47 14.35
C GLY A 65 3.63 -35.63 13.27
N THR A 66 2.67 -34.70 13.19
CA THR A 66 1.68 -34.66 12.11
C THR A 66 2.33 -34.17 10.81
N VAL A 67 2.15 -34.90 9.71
CA VAL A 67 2.68 -34.52 8.40
C VAL A 67 2.15 -33.15 7.97
N GLY A 68 3.06 -32.24 7.63
CA GLY A 68 2.72 -30.88 7.22
C GLY A 68 2.33 -29.95 8.37
N VAL A 69 2.70 -30.28 9.61
CA VAL A 69 2.73 -29.33 10.72
C VAL A 69 4.21 -29.15 11.11
N PRO A 70 4.73 -27.91 11.16
CA PRO A 70 6.13 -27.71 11.55
C PRO A 70 6.35 -28.07 13.02
N SER A 71 7.54 -28.56 13.32
CA SER A 71 7.97 -28.88 14.67
C SER A 71 8.15 -27.60 15.49
N ALA A 72 7.66 -27.60 16.73
CA ALA A 72 7.89 -26.51 17.68
C ALA A 72 8.99 -26.87 18.70
N TYR A 73 10.10 -26.16 18.57
CA TYR A 73 11.34 -26.41 19.30
C TYR A 73 11.39 -25.73 20.66
N TYR A 74 10.96 -24.47 20.72
CA TYR A 74 11.07 -23.65 21.93
C TYR A 74 9.90 -22.70 22.08
N PHE A 75 9.47 -22.51 23.32
CA PHE A 75 8.63 -21.40 23.73
C PHE A 75 9.20 -20.83 25.03
N GLY A 76 9.30 -19.51 25.11
CA GLY A 76 9.81 -18.85 26.31
C GLY A 76 9.55 -17.35 26.31
N GLN A 77 9.98 -16.69 27.38
CA GLN A 77 9.85 -15.24 27.53
C GLN A 77 11.24 -14.63 27.64
N GLU A 78 11.52 -13.65 26.78
CA GLU A 78 12.78 -12.91 26.84
C GLU A 78 12.52 -11.41 26.65
N GLY A 79 13.00 -10.63 27.60
CA GLY A 79 12.70 -9.21 27.71
C GLY A 79 11.19 -8.95 27.72
N LEU A 80 10.74 -8.18 26.72
CA LEU A 80 9.35 -7.76 26.56
C LEU A 80 8.53 -8.65 25.62
N HIS A 81 9.07 -9.80 25.18
CA HIS A 81 8.45 -10.66 24.19
C HIS A 81 8.24 -12.10 24.70
N ASN A 82 7.13 -12.73 24.29
CA ASN A 82 7.03 -14.18 24.19
C ASN A 82 7.69 -14.60 22.86
N ILE A 83 8.39 -15.72 22.87
CA ILE A 83 9.14 -16.24 21.73
C ILE A 83 8.69 -17.66 21.44
N LEU A 84 8.46 -17.97 20.16
CA LEU A 84 8.17 -19.30 19.65
C LEU A 84 9.14 -19.63 18.51
N VAL A 85 9.81 -20.77 18.60
CA VAL A 85 10.74 -21.27 17.58
C VAL A 85 10.17 -22.51 16.92
N ILE A 86 9.99 -22.47 15.60
CA ILE A 86 9.47 -23.56 14.78
C ILE A 86 10.35 -23.82 13.54
N ASP A 87 10.05 -24.85 12.76
CA ASP A 87 10.71 -25.09 11.47
C ASP A 87 10.64 -23.87 10.53
N LEU A 88 11.75 -23.59 9.85
CA LEU A 88 11.74 -22.63 8.74
C LEU A 88 11.18 -23.29 7.48
N LEU A 89 10.10 -22.74 6.94
CA LEU A 89 9.41 -23.24 5.74
C LEU A 89 9.70 -22.37 4.50
N GLY A 90 9.13 -22.77 3.37
CA GLY A 90 9.17 -22.03 2.10
C GLY A 90 8.13 -20.89 2.04
N PRO A 91 7.85 -20.35 0.84
CA PRO A 91 6.83 -19.31 0.65
C PRO A 91 5.41 -19.81 0.96
N SER A 92 4.53 -18.87 1.32
CA SER A 92 3.09 -19.14 1.47
C SER A 92 2.40 -19.35 0.13
N LEU A 93 1.20 -19.93 0.14
CA LEU A 93 0.40 -20.04 -1.08
C LEU A 93 -0.04 -18.66 -1.59
N GLU A 94 -0.18 -17.63 -0.74
CA GLU A 94 -0.41 -16.26 -1.22
C GLU A 94 0.82 -15.71 -1.97
N ASP A 95 2.04 -15.91 -1.45
CA ASP A 95 3.28 -15.50 -2.13
C ASP A 95 3.43 -16.18 -3.51
N LEU A 96 3.13 -17.48 -3.56
CA LEU A 96 3.13 -18.26 -4.80
C LEU A 96 2.03 -17.78 -5.75
N PHE A 97 0.88 -17.42 -5.22
CA PHE A 97 -0.25 -16.91 -6.00
C PHE A 97 0.08 -15.57 -6.66
N ASP A 98 0.68 -14.64 -5.91
CA ASP A 98 1.18 -13.38 -6.44
C ASP A 98 2.24 -13.60 -7.53
N THR A 99 3.14 -14.55 -7.30
CA THR A 99 4.18 -14.93 -8.28
C THR A 99 3.58 -15.50 -9.56
N CYS A 100 2.46 -16.21 -9.48
CA CYS A 100 1.70 -16.75 -10.63
C CYS A 100 0.67 -15.75 -11.20
N SER A 101 0.90 -14.44 -11.06
CA SER A 101 0.00 -13.39 -11.58
C SER A 101 -1.44 -13.50 -11.05
N ARG A 102 -1.59 -13.97 -9.80
CA ARG A 102 -2.84 -14.04 -9.04
C ARG A 102 -3.91 -14.90 -9.71
N LYS A 103 -3.51 -16.01 -10.33
CA LYS A 103 -4.42 -17.06 -10.78
C LYS A 103 -3.68 -18.39 -10.83
N PHE A 104 -4.28 -19.44 -10.29
CA PHE A 104 -3.77 -20.80 -10.45
C PHE A 104 -4.61 -21.59 -11.46
N SER A 105 -3.97 -22.54 -12.11
CA SER A 105 -4.60 -23.53 -12.98
C SER A 105 -5.47 -24.49 -12.18
N VAL A 106 -6.42 -25.13 -12.86
CA VAL A 106 -7.26 -26.19 -12.27
C VAL A 106 -6.39 -27.32 -11.70
N LYS A 107 -5.34 -27.73 -12.42
CA LYS A 107 -4.36 -28.73 -11.96
C LYS A 107 -3.78 -28.36 -10.60
N THR A 108 -3.21 -27.16 -10.49
CA THR A 108 -2.58 -26.68 -9.26
C THR A 108 -3.59 -26.61 -8.12
N VAL A 109 -4.79 -26.04 -8.35
CA VAL A 109 -5.79 -25.90 -7.29
C VAL A 109 -6.36 -27.25 -6.84
N ALA A 110 -6.69 -28.16 -7.76
CA ALA A 110 -7.22 -29.48 -7.40
C ALA A 110 -6.18 -30.32 -6.63
N THR A 111 -4.91 -30.24 -7.02
CA THR A 111 -3.80 -30.89 -6.31
C THR A 111 -3.63 -30.29 -4.90
N LEU A 112 -3.58 -28.96 -4.79
CA LEU A 112 -3.52 -28.28 -3.49
C LEU A 112 -4.71 -28.61 -2.60
N ALA A 113 -5.93 -28.66 -3.15
CA ALA A 113 -7.14 -28.95 -2.39
C ALA A 113 -7.06 -30.30 -1.67
N ARG A 114 -6.55 -31.35 -2.33
CA ARG A 114 -6.36 -32.67 -1.70
C ARG A 114 -5.43 -32.61 -0.50
N TYR A 115 -4.30 -31.92 -0.63
CA TYR A 115 -3.33 -31.78 0.46
C TYR A 115 -3.84 -30.88 1.58
N MET A 116 -4.49 -29.76 1.26
CA MET A 116 -5.07 -28.83 2.25
C MET A 116 -6.19 -29.50 3.07
N ILE A 117 -7.06 -30.29 2.44
CA ILE A 117 -8.09 -31.09 3.14
C ILE A 117 -7.44 -32.09 4.08
N THR A 118 -6.35 -32.74 3.65
CA THR A 118 -5.59 -33.68 4.49
C THR A 118 -5.00 -32.98 5.73
N ARG A 119 -4.48 -31.75 5.59
CA ARG A 119 -4.01 -30.96 6.75
C ARG A 119 -5.13 -30.65 7.73
N ILE A 120 -6.27 -30.19 7.22
CA ILE A 120 -7.41 -29.84 8.06
C ILE A 120 -8.03 -31.07 8.72
N GLN A 121 -8.10 -32.22 8.03
CA GLN A 121 -8.47 -33.48 8.65
C GLN A 121 -7.54 -33.82 9.82
N SER A 122 -6.22 -33.69 9.65
CA SER A 122 -5.25 -34.01 10.71
C SER A 122 -5.44 -33.13 11.95
N VAL A 123 -5.78 -31.86 11.77
CA VAL A 123 -6.14 -30.94 12.88
C VAL A 123 -7.42 -31.40 13.57
N HIS A 124 -8.45 -31.75 12.80
CA HIS A 124 -9.74 -32.23 13.31
C HIS A 124 -9.64 -33.57 14.06
N GLU A 125 -8.78 -34.48 13.61
CA GLU A 125 -8.53 -35.76 14.27
C GLU A 125 -7.87 -35.57 15.63
N ASN A 126 -7.00 -34.56 15.74
CA ASN A 126 -6.42 -34.07 16.98
C ASN A 126 -7.35 -33.18 17.82
N ASN A 127 -8.67 -33.24 17.57
CA ASN A 127 -9.73 -32.61 18.37
C ASN A 127 -9.75 -31.06 18.33
N LEU A 128 -9.01 -30.46 17.40
CA LEU A 128 -8.97 -29.01 17.18
C LEU A 128 -9.74 -28.63 15.92
N ILE A 129 -10.26 -27.40 15.86
CA ILE A 129 -10.64 -26.69 14.64
C ILE A 129 -9.70 -25.49 14.48
N TYR A 130 -9.44 -25.10 13.24
CA TYR A 130 -8.37 -24.16 12.88
C TYR A 130 -8.82 -22.69 12.90
N ARG A 131 -10.00 -22.39 12.35
CA ARG A 131 -10.73 -21.11 12.40
C ARG A 131 -10.14 -19.90 11.66
N ASP A 132 -8.92 -19.95 11.12
CA ASP A 132 -8.36 -18.86 10.30
C ASP A 132 -7.78 -19.34 8.97
N ILE A 133 -8.54 -20.17 8.24
CA ILE A 133 -8.17 -20.66 6.91
C ILE A 133 -7.97 -19.49 5.95
N LYS A 134 -6.73 -19.32 5.47
CA LYS A 134 -6.32 -18.34 4.46
C LYS A 134 -5.05 -18.80 3.74
N PRO A 135 -4.82 -18.38 2.48
CA PRO A 135 -3.63 -18.76 1.71
C PRO A 135 -2.29 -18.50 2.44
N ASP A 136 -2.22 -17.42 3.22
CA ASP A 136 -1.03 -17.00 3.97
C ASP A 136 -0.56 -18.05 5.00
N ASN A 137 -1.48 -18.87 5.50
CA ASN A 137 -1.18 -19.87 6.54
C ASN A 137 -0.87 -21.27 5.98
N PHE A 138 -0.92 -21.43 4.66
CA PHE A 138 -0.47 -22.63 3.98
C PHE A 138 0.85 -22.33 3.27
N LEU A 139 1.93 -23.02 3.66
CA LEU A 139 3.27 -22.81 3.10
C LEU A 139 3.73 -24.07 2.38
N ILE A 140 4.61 -23.94 1.39
CA ILE A 140 5.34 -25.11 0.87
C ILE A 140 6.59 -25.35 1.71
N GLY A 141 7.12 -26.57 1.70
CA GLY A 141 8.43 -26.85 2.28
C GLY A 141 9.53 -26.09 1.55
N ARG A 142 10.73 -26.06 2.14
CA ARG A 142 11.84 -25.34 1.53
C ARG A 142 12.30 -26.04 0.25
N GLN A 143 12.72 -25.25 -0.72
CA GLN A 143 13.35 -25.78 -1.93
C GLN A 143 14.59 -26.62 -1.60
N ARG A 144 14.86 -27.61 -2.45
CA ARG A 144 16.01 -28.53 -2.32
C ARG A 144 15.98 -29.31 -0.99
N THR A 145 14.80 -29.52 -0.43
CA THR A 145 14.56 -30.47 0.67
C THR A 145 13.54 -31.52 0.20
N PRO A 146 13.48 -32.70 0.84
CA PRO A 146 12.49 -33.72 0.49
C PRO A 146 11.05 -33.22 0.58
N ASP A 147 10.79 -32.25 1.46
CA ASP A 147 9.47 -31.69 1.72
C ASP A 147 9.12 -30.50 0.80
N ALA A 148 9.90 -30.21 -0.24
CA ALA A 148 9.70 -29.02 -1.09
C ALA A 148 8.29 -28.92 -1.71
N ASN A 149 7.64 -30.06 -1.94
CA ASN A 149 6.27 -30.13 -2.49
C ASN A 149 5.21 -30.40 -1.41
N THR A 150 5.62 -30.51 -0.15
CA THR A 150 4.71 -30.71 0.96
C THR A 150 4.07 -29.39 1.33
N VAL A 151 2.74 -29.36 1.38
CA VAL A 151 1.98 -28.24 1.94
C VAL A 151 2.04 -28.34 3.47
N PHE A 152 2.36 -27.25 4.14
CA PHE A 152 2.40 -27.11 5.59
C PHE A 152 1.32 -26.14 6.07
N LEU A 153 0.79 -26.37 7.26
CA LEU A 153 -0.14 -25.48 7.96
C LEU A 153 0.56 -24.85 9.16
N ILE A 154 0.49 -23.52 9.28
CA ILE A 154 1.10 -22.76 10.38
C ILE A 154 0.04 -21.94 11.15
N ASP A 155 0.47 -21.12 12.12
CA ASP A 155 -0.36 -20.12 12.81
C ASP A 155 -1.61 -20.67 13.48
N PHE A 156 -1.41 -21.44 14.56
CA PHE A 156 -2.48 -22.03 15.36
C PHE A 156 -3.03 -21.10 16.45
N GLY A 157 -2.76 -19.79 16.38
CA GLY A 157 -3.19 -18.82 17.41
C GLY A 157 -4.71 -18.72 17.57
N MET A 158 -5.46 -19.04 16.52
CA MET A 158 -6.92 -19.11 16.52
C MET A 158 -7.46 -20.54 16.72
N ALA A 159 -6.63 -21.56 16.82
CA ALA A 159 -7.11 -22.93 16.95
C ALA A 159 -7.92 -23.12 18.25
N LYS A 160 -8.92 -23.99 18.21
CA LYS A 160 -9.80 -24.25 19.37
C LYS A 160 -10.18 -25.72 19.42
N GLN A 161 -10.23 -26.27 20.62
CA GLN A 161 -10.74 -27.62 20.83
C GLN A 161 -12.26 -27.67 20.57
N TYR A 162 -12.69 -28.51 19.63
CA TYR A 162 -14.13 -28.66 19.27
C TYR A 162 -14.78 -29.90 19.89
N ARG A 163 -13.99 -30.81 20.45
CA ARG A 163 -14.49 -31.96 21.22
C ARG A 163 -13.53 -32.34 22.32
N ASP A 164 -14.04 -32.97 23.37
CA ASP A 164 -13.19 -33.51 24.42
C ASP A 164 -12.24 -34.60 23.86
N PRO A 165 -10.92 -34.53 24.12
CA PRO A 165 -9.97 -35.51 23.58
C PRO A 165 -10.23 -36.94 24.03
N LYS A 166 -10.83 -37.14 25.20
CA LYS A 166 -11.09 -38.46 25.80
C LYS A 166 -12.48 -38.98 25.45
N THR A 167 -13.53 -38.23 25.76
CA THR A 167 -14.93 -38.65 25.57
C THR A 167 -15.42 -38.47 24.14
N LYS A 168 -14.69 -37.70 23.33
CA LYS A 168 -15.07 -37.25 21.98
C LYS A 168 -16.38 -36.46 21.93
N GLN A 169 -16.89 -36.02 23.09
CA GLN A 169 -18.08 -35.19 23.17
C GLN A 169 -17.83 -33.85 22.47
N HIS A 170 -18.67 -33.52 21.50
CA HIS A 170 -18.61 -32.26 20.76
C HIS A 170 -18.95 -31.07 21.65
N ILE A 171 -18.36 -29.90 21.38
CA ILE A 171 -18.76 -28.64 22.03
C ILE A 171 -20.23 -28.35 21.73
N PRO A 172 -20.98 -27.73 22.65
CA PRO A 172 -22.38 -27.40 22.41
C PRO A 172 -22.51 -26.29 21.36
N TYR A 173 -23.60 -26.33 20.59
CA TYR A 173 -23.96 -25.26 19.68
C TYR A 173 -24.21 -23.95 20.43
N ARG A 174 -23.69 -22.84 19.91
CA ARG A 174 -23.88 -21.48 20.44
C ARG A 174 -24.01 -20.47 19.30
N GLU A 175 -24.70 -19.38 19.58
CA GLU A 175 -24.80 -18.23 18.68
C GLU A 175 -24.31 -16.95 19.38
N ARG A 176 -24.38 -15.81 18.68
CA ARG A 176 -23.92 -14.49 19.16
C ARG A 176 -22.42 -14.47 19.53
N LYS A 177 -21.63 -15.27 18.84
CA LYS A 177 -20.16 -15.25 18.92
C LYS A 177 -19.61 -14.01 18.23
N SER A 178 -18.53 -13.47 18.76
CA SER A 178 -17.74 -12.45 18.07
C SER A 178 -17.12 -13.03 16.81
N LEU A 179 -17.07 -12.21 15.76
CA LEU A 179 -16.45 -12.57 14.50
C LEU A 179 -14.93 -12.68 14.70
N SER A 180 -14.37 -13.83 14.34
CA SER A 180 -12.93 -14.12 14.42
C SER A 180 -12.49 -14.80 13.14
N GLY A 181 -11.24 -14.56 12.76
CA GLY A 181 -10.65 -15.00 11.49
C GLY A 181 -10.89 -14.02 10.32
N THR A 182 -10.35 -14.38 9.16
CA THR A 182 -10.35 -13.51 7.97
C THR A 182 -11.71 -13.45 7.26
N ALA A 183 -12.36 -12.27 7.24
CA ALA A 183 -13.71 -12.05 6.65
C ALA A 183 -13.89 -12.62 5.23
N ARG A 184 -12.82 -12.54 4.42
CA ARG A 184 -12.80 -12.98 3.02
C ARG A 184 -13.10 -14.47 2.89
N TYR A 185 -12.59 -15.31 3.80
CA TYR A 185 -12.64 -16.77 3.66
C TYR A 185 -13.60 -17.44 4.66
N MET A 186 -13.89 -16.81 5.80
CA MET A 186 -14.76 -17.40 6.83
C MET A 186 -16.13 -17.89 6.31
N SER A 187 -16.69 -18.92 6.93
CA SER A 187 -17.98 -19.52 6.56
C SER A 187 -19.16 -18.53 6.70
N ILE A 188 -20.28 -18.83 6.03
CA ILE A 188 -21.53 -18.10 6.24
C ILE A 188 -21.98 -18.20 7.71
N ASN A 189 -21.86 -19.37 8.34
CA ASN A 189 -22.21 -19.54 9.75
C ASN A 189 -21.38 -18.64 10.68
N THR A 190 -20.09 -18.45 10.37
CA THR A 190 -19.22 -17.53 11.12
C THR A 190 -19.76 -16.10 11.03
N HIS A 191 -20.12 -15.63 9.83
CA HIS A 191 -20.74 -14.31 9.62
C HIS A 191 -22.05 -14.14 10.41
N LEU A 192 -22.81 -15.21 10.60
CA LEU A 192 -24.04 -15.23 11.40
C LEU A 192 -23.79 -15.30 12.92
N GLY A 193 -22.53 -15.23 13.36
CA GLY A 193 -22.16 -15.29 14.78
C GLY A 193 -22.41 -16.66 15.41
N ARG A 194 -22.43 -17.72 14.62
CA ARG A 194 -22.57 -19.10 15.13
C ARG A 194 -21.21 -19.63 15.56
N GLU A 195 -21.20 -20.51 16.56
CA GLU A 195 -20.00 -21.21 16.97
C GLU A 195 -19.44 -22.02 15.79
N GLN A 196 -18.12 -21.93 15.60
CA GLN A 196 -17.44 -22.64 14.51
C GLN A 196 -17.22 -24.10 14.90
N SER A 197 -17.20 -24.95 13.87
CA SER A 197 -16.99 -26.40 13.93
C SER A 197 -16.23 -26.85 12.68
N ARG A 198 -16.03 -28.17 12.51
CA ARG A 198 -15.26 -28.74 11.39
C ARG A 198 -15.78 -28.32 10.00
N ARG A 199 -17.10 -28.14 9.86
CA ARG A 199 -17.71 -27.71 8.58
C ARG A 199 -17.27 -26.30 8.17
N ASP A 200 -16.97 -25.45 9.13
CA ASP A 200 -16.63 -24.04 8.89
C ASP A 200 -15.22 -23.92 8.29
N ASP A 201 -14.26 -24.70 8.79
CA ASP A 201 -12.91 -24.81 8.20
C ASP A 201 -12.98 -25.31 6.74
N LEU A 202 -13.84 -26.30 6.47
CA LEU A 202 -14.02 -26.86 5.13
C LEU A 202 -14.74 -25.90 4.17
N GLU A 203 -15.75 -25.15 4.63
CA GLU A 203 -16.36 -24.10 3.82
C GLU A 203 -15.35 -23.01 3.48
N SER A 204 -14.51 -22.62 4.44
CA SER A 204 -13.44 -21.66 4.20
C SER A 204 -12.38 -22.14 3.21
N LEU A 205 -12.01 -23.43 3.24
CA LEU A 205 -11.18 -24.03 2.19
C LEU A 205 -11.83 -23.90 0.81
N GLY A 206 -13.15 -24.15 0.69
CA GLY A 206 -13.88 -23.97 -0.56
C GLY A 206 -13.81 -22.53 -1.09
N HIS A 207 -13.92 -21.53 -0.20
CA HIS A 207 -13.71 -20.13 -0.57
C HIS A 207 -12.27 -19.86 -1.04
N VAL A 208 -11.25 -20.46 -0.40
CA VAL A 208 -9.84 -20.35 -0.82
C VAL A 208 -9.61 -20.99 -2.20
N PHE A 209 -10.19 -22.16 -2.47
CA PHE A 209 -10.07 -22.81 -3.78
C PHE A 209 -10.65 -21.93 -4.89
N MET A 210 -11.85 -21.38 -4.67
CA MET A 210 -12.46 -20.46 -5.62
C MET A 210 -11.70 -19.14 -5.76
N TYR A 211 -11.05 -18.67 -4.70
CA TYR A 211 -10.16 -17.51 -4.77
C TYR A 211 -8.99 -17.75 -5.71
N PHE A 212 -8.31 -18.90 -5.58
CA PHE A 212 -7.18 -19.26 -6.44
C PHE A 212 -7.57 -19.40 -7.92
N LEU A 213 -8.71 -20.04 -8.20
CA LEU A 213 -9.18 -20.23 -9.58
C LEU A 213 -9.61 -18.92 -10.25
N ARG A 214 -10.23 -18.01 -9.48
CA ARG A 214 -10.86 -16.79 -10.02
C ARG A 214 -9.95 -15.56 -10.00
N GLY A 215 -8.89 -15.57 -9.19
CA GLY A 215 -8.08 -14.37 -8.90
C GLY A 215 -8.69 -13.44 -7.85
N SER A 216 -10.00 -13.48 -7.70
CA SER A 216 -10.76 -12.74 -6.69
C SER A 216 -12.14 -13.37 -6.42
N LEU A 217 -12.69 -13.08 -5.25
CA LEU A 217 -14.02 -13.50 -4.81
C LEU A 217 -15.05 -12.35 -4.99
N PRO A 218 -16.33 -12.66 -5.27
CA PRO A 218 -17.38 -11.66 -5.53
C PRO A 218 -17.67 -10.66 -4.40
N TRP A 219 -17.16 -10.93 -3.20
CA TRP A 219 -17.30 -10.10 -2.00
C TRP A 219 -16.02 -9.34 -1.64
N GLN A 220 -15.02 -9.29 -2.52
CA GLN A 220 -13.85 -8.42 -2.37
C GLN A 220 -14.16 -6.99 -2.83
N GLY A 221 -13.50 -6.00 -2.21
CA GLY A 221 -13.65 -4.58 -2.58
C GLY A 221 -14.96 -3.90 -2.13
N LEU A 222 -15.77 -4.55 -1.29
CA LEU A 222 -17.01 -3.96 -0.77
C LEU A 222 -16.72 -2.78 0.18
N LYS A 223 -17.39 -1.64 -0.06
CA LYS A 223 -17.27 -0.42 0.74
C LYS A 223 -18.16 -0.48 1.98
N ALA A 224 -17.63 -0.09 3.13
CA ALA A 224 -18.37 0.08 4.37
C ALA A 224 -17.72 1.18 5.22
N ALA A 225 -18.51 1.87 6.05
CA ALA A 225 -17.98 2.94 6.90
C ALA A 225 -17.19 2.38 8.10
N THR A 226 -17.55 1.18 8.58
CA THR A 226 -16.89 0.51 9.70
C THR A 226 -16.51 -0.92 9.36
N ASN A 227 -15.55 -1.48 10.11
CA ASN A 227 -15.18 -2.89 9.97
C ASN A 227 -16.36 -3.83 10.26
N LYS A 228 -17.22 -3.50 11.23
CA LYS A 228 -18.43 -4.28 11.52
C LYS A 228 -19.36 -4.36 10.30
N GLN A 229 -19.69 -3.22 9.71
CA GLN A 229 -20.50 -3.16 8.49
C GLN A 229 -19.82 -3.84 7.30
N LYS A 230 -18.48 -3.82 7.23
CA LYS A 230 -17.73 -4.51 6.19
C LYS A 230 -17.94 -6.02 6.27
N TYR A 231 -17.87 -6.58 7.48
CA TYR A 231 -18.11 -8.00 7.70
C TYR A 231 -19.57 -8.36 7.36
N GLU A 232 -20.54 -7.59 7.84
CA GLU A 232 -21.97 -7.78 7.53
C GLU A 232 -22.21 -7.83 6.01
N LYS A 233 -21.72 -6.85 5.24
CA LYS A 233 -21.85 -6.81 3.78
C LYS A 233 -21.20 -8.00 3.08
N ILE A 234 -20.04 -8.45 3.56
CA ILE A 234 -19.37 -9.64 3.01
C ILE A 234 -20.23 -10.88 3.29
N GLY A 235 -20.77 -11.02 4.50
CA GLY A 235 -21.67 -12.11 4.87
C GLY A 235 -22.95 -12.14 4.03
N GLU A 236 -23.59 -10.98 3.81
CA GLU A 236 -24.75 -10.84 2.92
C GLU A 236 -24.40 -11.22 1.47
N LYS A 237 -23.25 -10.75 0.96
CA LYS A 237 -22.82 -11.08 -0.40
C LYS A 237 -22.52 -12.57 -0.58
N LYS A 238 -21.96 -13.23 0.45
CA LYS A 238 -21.74 -14.69 0.46
C LYS A 238 -23.03 -15.49 0.44
N GLN A 239 -24.04 -15.05 1.19
CA GLN A 239 -25.36 -15.69 1.22
C GLN A 239 -26.11 -15.54 -0.11
N THR A 240 -26.02 -14.36 -0.73
CA THR A 240 -26.72 -14.06 -1.99
C THR A 240 -26.02 -14.59 -3.24
N THR A 241 -24.71 -14.85 -3.18
CA THR A 241 -23.97 -15.45 -4.30
C THR A 241 -24.23 -16.96 -4.34
N SER A 242 -24.91 -17.42 -5.38
CA SER A 242 -25.18 -18.86 -5.54
C SER A 242 -23.88 -19.64 -5.79
N ILE A 243 -23.85 -20.91 -5.37
CA ILE A 243 -22.69 -21.79 -5.61
C ILE A 243 -22.45 -21.95 -7.11
N LYS A 244 -23.52 -22.03 -7.91
CA LYS A 244 -23.47 -22.11 -9.36
C LYS A 244 -22.76 -20.89 -9.96
N ASP A 245 -23.09 -19.67 -9.51
CA ASP A 245 -22.45 -18.45 -10.02
C ASP A 245 -20.99 -18.33 -9.57
N LEU A 246 -20.70 -18.73 -8.33
CA LEU A 246 -19.34 -18.73 -7.81
C LEU A 246 -18.44 -19.67 -8.61
N CYS A 247 -18.93 -20.87 -8.93
CA CYS A 247 -18.18 -21.94 -9.60
C CYS A 247 -18.33 -21.94 -11.13
N ALA A 248 -19.05 -20.97 -11.71
CA ALA A 248 -19.27 -20.90 -13.15
C ALA A 248 -17.94 -20.84 -13.92
N GLY A 249 -17.79 -21.70 -14.93
CA GLY A 249 -16.59 -21.79 -15.77
C GLY A 249 -15.46 -22.67 -15.21
N PHE A 250 -15.68 -23.38 -14.10
CA PHE A 250 -14.72 -24.29 -13.49
C PHE A 250 -15.32 -25.71 -13.34
N PRO A 251 -14.53 -26.76 -13.06
CA PRO A 251 -15.04 -28.12 -12.91
C PRO A 251 -16.17 -28.22 -11.86
N GLU A 252 -17.17 -29.07 -12.15
CA GLU A 252 -18.39 -29.19 -11.31
C GLU A 252 -18.08 -29.63 -9.89
N GLU A 253 -16.98 -30.36 -9.68
CA GLU A 253 -16.56 -30.91 -8.40
C GLU A 253 -16.29 -29.81 -7.35
N PHE A 254 -15.85 -28.61 -7.76
CA PHE A 254 -15.74 -27.46 -6.85
C PHE A 254 -17.11 -27.00 -6.33
N GLY A 255 -18.13 -27.06 -7.18
CA GLY A 255 -19.51 -26.78 -6.80
C GLY A 255 -20.09 -27.87 -5.89
N ILE A 256 -19.82 -29.15 -6.19
CA ILE A 256 -20.25 -30.28 -5.35
C ILE A 256 -19.60 -30.21 -3.96
N TYR A 257 -18.30 -29.87 -3.89
CA TYR A 257 -17.58 -29.64 -2.63
C TYR A 257 -18.31 -28.58 -1.77
N LEU A 258 -18.57 -27.40 -2.33
CA LEU A 258 -19.23 -26.31 -1.60
C LEU A 258 -20.66 -26.67 -1.18
N GLN A 259 -21.39 -27.42 -2.00
CA GLN A 259 -22.73 -27.89 -1.66
C GLN A 259 -22.69 -28.89 -0.50
N TYR A 260 -21.73 -29.81 -0.49
CA TYR A 260 -21.56 -30.77 0.58
C TYR A 260 -21.23 -30.08 1.91
N VAL A 261 -20.18 -29.26 1.96
CA VAL A 261 -19.69 -28.66 3.21
C VAL A 261 -20.69 -27.68 3.84
N ARG A 262 -21.50 -26.98 3.02
CA ARG A 262 -22.57 -26.09 3.50
C ARG A 262 -23.78 -26.85 4.06
N LYS A 263 -23.95 -28.13 3.73
CA LYS A 263 -25.06 -28.97 4.22
C LYS A 263 -24.73 -29.71 5.51
N LEU A 264 -23.46 -29.81 5.89
CA LEU A 264 -23.03 -30.51 7.10
C LEU A 264 -23.70 -29.93 8.36
N GLY A 265 -24.18 -30.82 9.22
CA GLY A 265 -24.61 -30.52 10.59
C GLY A 265 -23.45 -29.97 11.44
N PHE A 266 -23.78 -29.25 12.52
CA PHE A 266 -22.77 -28.63 13.39
C PHE A 266 -21.81 -29.65 14.03
N GLU A 267 -22.34 -30.80 14.45
CA GLU A 267 -21.56 -31.86 15.07
C GLU A 267 -21.15 -32.97 14.08
N GLU A 268 -21.53 -32.83 12.81
CA GLU A 268 -21.33 -33.88 11.80
C GLU A 268 -19.83 -34.08 11.51
N THR A 269 -19.43 -35.33 11.31
CA THR A 269 -18.07 -35.67 10.89
C THR A 269 -18.02 -35.61 9.37
N PRO A 270 -17.21 -34.73 8.77
CA PRO A 270 -17.08 -34.67 7.31
C PRO A 270 -16.47 -35.94 6.72
N ASP A 271 -16.92 -36.33 5.54
CA ASP A 271 -16.31 -37.38 4.73
C ASP A 271 -15.14 -36.79 3.92
N TYR A 272 -13.95 -36.80 4.53
CA TYR A 272 -12.76 -36.20 3.93
C TYR A 272 -12.27 -36.96 2.68
N ASP A 273 -12.52 -38.28 2.60
CA ASP A 273 -12.15 -39.10 1.45
C ASP A 273 -12.98 -38.71 0.24
N PHE A 274 -14.31 -38.62 0.40
CA PHE A 274 -15.19 -38.09 -0.64
C PHE A 274 -14.73 -36.72 -1.15
N LEU A 275 -14.38 -35.80 -0.23
CA LEU A 275 -13.92 -34.45 -0.61
C LEU A 275 -12.60 -34.48 -1.38
N ARG A 276 -11.66 -35.37 -1.06
CA ARG A 276 -10.42 -35.55 -1.84
C ARG A 276 -10.71 -36.18 -3.20
N ASP A 277 -11.61 -37.16 -3.26
CA ASP A 277 -11.95 -37.88 -4.48
C ASP A 277 -12.64 -36.99 -5.51
N LEU A 278 -13.39 -35.98 -5.06
CA LEU A 278 -13.88 -34.91 -5.93
C LEU A 278 -12.74 -34.23 -6.70
N PHE A 279 -11.62 -33.91 -6.03
CA PHE A 279 -10.49 -33.26 -6.70
C PHE A 279 -9.61 -34.22 -7.49
N THR A 280 -9.56 -35.49 -7.11
CA THR A 280 -9.01 -36.56 -7.98
C THR A 280 -9.81 -36.66 -9.28
N LYS A 281 -11.14 -36.61 -9.19
CA LYS A 281 -12.04 -36.62 -10.36
C LYS A 281 -11.88 -35.35 -11.20
N ALA A 282 -11.75 -34.18 -10.57
CA ALA A 282 -11.50 -32.92 -11.28
C ALA A 282 -10.19 -32.94 -12.09
N LEU A 283 -9.10 -33.49 -11.53
CA LEU A 283 -7.84 -33.68 -12.27
C LEU A 283 -8.04 -34.59 -13.48
N LYS A 284 -8.65 -35.76 -13.27
CA LYS A 284 -8.92 -36.73 -14.34
C LYS A 284 -9.77 -36.14 -15.46
N ASN A 285 -10.83 -35.42 -15.11
CA ASN A 285 -11.74 -34.79 -16.06
C ASN A 285 -11.08 -33.62 -16.83
N ASN A 286 -10.11 -32.95 -16.22
CA ASN A 286 -9.33 -31.89 -16.87
C ASN A 286 -8.15 -32.44 -17.72
N GLY A 287 -7.95 -33.77 -17.76
CA GLY A 287 -6.83 -34.40 -18.47
C GLY A 287 -5.49 -34.28 -17.75
N ASP A 288 -5.52 -33.95 -16.45
CA ASP A 288 -4.33 -33.78 -15.61
C ASP A 288 -4.07 -34.99 -14.72
N THR A 289 -2.84 -35.07 -14.20
CA THR A 289 -2.44 -36.04 -13.17
C THR A 289 -1.74 -35.32 -12.01
N ASP A 290 -1.75 -35.93 -10.83
CA ASP A 290 -0.95 -35.46 -9.69
C ASP A 290 0.49 -35.97 -9.86
N ASP A 291 1.29 -35.20 -10.59
CA ASP A 291 2.72 -35.44 -10.84
C ASP A 291 3.63 -34.59 -9.92
N GLY A 292 3.04 -33.88 -8.96
CA GLY A 292 3.76 -32.94 -8.08
C GLY A 292 4.27 -31.68 -8.78
N VAL A 293 3.82 -31.40 -10.01
CA VAL A 293 4.19 -30.19 -10.78
C VAL A 293 3.10 -29.14 -10.65
N TYR A 294 3.49 -27.98 -10.08
CA TYR A 294 2.61 -26.83 -9.87
C TYR A 294 2.99 -25.66 -10.76
N ASP A 295 2.08 -24.70 -10.91
CA ASP A 295 2.24 -23.54 -11.81
C ASP A 295 3.54 -22.76 -11.53
N TRP A 296 3.90 -22.56 -10.26
CA TRP A 296 5.10 -21.82 -9.88
C TRP A 296 6.41 -22.52 -10.25
N MET A 297 6.38 -23.83 -10.52
CA MET A 297 7.54 -24.59 -10.99
C MET A 297 7.77 -24.41 -12.49
N LEU A 298 6.73 -24.05 -13.24
CA LEU A 298 6.78 -23.86 -14.68
C LEU A 298 7.26 -22.46 -15.10
N LEU A 299 7.37 -21.53 -14.14
CA LEU A 299 7.89 -20.19 -14.36
C LEU A 299 9.38 -20.22 -14.78
N ASN A 300 9.82 -19.16 -15.46
CA ASN A 300 11.21 -18.99 -15.92
C ASN A 300 11.73 -20.13 -16.82
N ASN A 301 10.95 -20.55 -17.82
CA ASN A 301 11.28 -21.67 -18.71
C ASN A 301 11.53 -22.99 -17.95
N GLY A 302 10.72 -23.28 -16.92
CA GLY A 302 10.84 -24.51 -16.12
C GLY A 302 11.94 -24.50 -15.06
N LYS A 303 12.58 -23.35 -14.81
CA LYS A 303 13.55 -23.19 -13.71
C LYS A 303 12.89 -22.91 -12.35
N GLY A 304 11.59 -22.64 -12.32
CA GLY A 304 10.83 -22.34 -11.11
C GLY A 304 11.25 -21.04 -10.43
N ILE A 305 10.87 -20.90 -9.16
CA ILE A 305 11.20 -19.73 -8.33
C ILE A 305 12.63 -19.87 -7.79
N GLU A 306 13.68 -19.48 -8.51
CA GLU A 306 14.99 -19.31 -7.85
C GLU A 306 14.98 -18.03 -7.01
N LYS A 307 14.82 -18.18 -5.69
CA LYS A 307 15.25 -17.14 -4.74
C LYS A 307 16.77 -17.01 -4.88
N ARG A 308 17.24 -15.91 -5.48
CA ARG A 308 18.65 -15.47 -5.46
C ARG A 308 19.17 -15.51 -4.01
N THR A 309 19.84 -16.60 -3.65
CA THR A 309 20.68 -16.68 -2.45
C THR A 309 22.07 -16.24 -2.88
N THR A 310 22.47 -15.04 -2.46
CA THR A 310 23.80 -14.49 -2.67
C THR A 310 24.83 -15.30 -1.87
N ARG A 311 25.30 -16.42 -2.43
CA ARG A 311 26.55 -17.05 -2.01
C ARG A 311 27.67 -16.47 -2.86
N HIS A 312 28.42 -15.52 -2.30
CA HIS A 312 29.73 -15.15 -2.82
C HIS A 312 30.68 -16.34 -2.67
N GLN A 313 30.95 -17.04 -3.77
CA GLN A 313 32.19 -17.80 -3.92
C GLN A 313 33.19 -16.90 -4.65
N SER A 314 34.26 -16.55 -3.95
CA SER A 314 35.44 -15.90 -4.53
C SER A 314 36.17 -16.89 -5.45
N PRO A 315 36.45 -16.57 -6.72
CA PRO A 315 37.39 -17.34 -7.50
C PRO A 315 38.82 -16.85 -7.27
N ARG A 316 39.69 -17.80 -6.92
CA ARG A 316 41.13 -17.69 -6.91
C ARG A 316 41.68 -17.22 -8.25
N GLN A 317 42.76 -16.45 -8.13
CA GLN A 317 43.66 -16.00 -9.18
C GLN A 317 44.17 -17.15 -10.05
N THR A 318 44.12 -16.97 -11.37
CA THR A 318 45.12 -17.52 -12.29
C THR A 318 45.53 -16.43 -13.27
N ALA A 319 46.83 -16.14 -13.23
CA ALA A 319 47.53 -15.17 -14.03
C ALA A 319 47.68 -15.59 -15.50
N LYS A 320 47.82 -14.56 -16.37
CA LYS A 320 48.45 -14.48 -17.72
C LYS A 320 47.57 -13.56 -18.57
N GLY A 321 48.04 -12.51 -19.24
CA GLY A 321 49.35 -11.96 -19.47
C GLY A 321 49.18 -10.88 -20.54
N THR A 322 49.59 -9.64 -20.22
CA THR A 322 50.18 -8.62 -21.11
C THR A 322 49.95 -8.71 -22.63
N ARG A 323 49.22 -7.75 -23.22
CA ARG A 323 49.77 -6.65 -24.07
C ARG A 323 48.65 -5.91 -24.84
N ASN A 324 48.66 -4.59 -24.70
CA ASN A 324 48.18 -3.55 -25.62
C ASN A 324 49.38 -2.57 -25.77
N PRO A 325 49.35 -1.51 -26.61
CA PRO A 325 48.42 -1.14 -27.69
C PRO A 325 49.15 -0.64 -28.96
N THR A 326 48.41 -0.26 -30.00
CA THR A 326 48.54 0.99 -30.82
C THR A 326 47.55 0.90 -32.00
N GLU A 327 46.49 1.70 -32.04
CA GLU A 327 46.38 3.07 -32.60
C GLU A 327 46.56 3.17 -34.13
N GLY A 328 45.57 3.76 -34.81
CA GLY A 328 45.79 4.43 -36.10
C GLY A 328 44.70 4.26 -37.18
N TYR A 329 43.60 5.00 -37.01
CA TYR A 329 42.58 5.44 -38.00
C TYR A 329 42.94 5.39 -39.51
N SER A 330 42.00 4.90 -40.34
CA SER A 330 41.42 5.70 -41.44
C SER A 330 40.14 5.10 -42.00
N SER A 331 39.15 5.97 -42.13
CA SER A 331 37.78 5.84 -42.63
C SER A 331 37.64 5.56 -44.12
N GLN A 332 36.70 4.67 -44.49
CA GLN A 332 35.86 4.82 -45.69
C GLN A 332 34.45 4.31 -45.41
N GLN A 333 33.51 5.26 -45.39
CA GLN A 333 32.07 5.07 -45.33
C GLN A 333 31.50 4.60 -46.67
N GLN A 334 30.28 4.05 -46.57
CA GLN A 334 29.22 3.82 -47.58
C GLN A 334 29.03 2.32 -47.87
N GLN A 335 27.88 1.68 -47.66
CA GLN A 335 26.53 2.08 -47.27
C GLN A 335 25.82 0.80 -46.82
N GLN A 336 25.18 0.78 -45.64
CA GLN A 336 23.93 0.04 -45.44
C GLN A 336 23.12 0.67 -44.30
N GLN A 337 22.17 1.46 -44.75
CA GLN A 337 20.95 1.99 -44.15
C GLN A 337 20.50 1.45 -42.77
N GLN A 338 20.18 2.44 -41.92
CA GLN A 338 18.95 2.55 -41.12
C GLN A 338 18.62 1.41 -40.13
N GLN A 339 19.15 1.54 -38.92
CA GLN A 339 18.35 1.42 -37.69
C GLN A 339 18.83 2.49 -36.70
N GLN A 340 18.24 3.68 -36.76
CA GLN A 340 18.21 4.55 -35.59
C GLN A 340 17.37 3.80 -34.55
N GLN A 341 18.02 3.24 -33.52
CA GLN A 341 17.35 2.99 -32.26
C GLN A 341 16.94 4.36 -31.72
N GLN A 342 15.67 4.72 -31.92
CA GLN A 342 15.05 5.84 -31.22
C GLN A 342 15.12 5.52 -29.72
N THR A 343 15.98 6.24 -29.02
CA THR A 343 15.91 6.32 -27.56
C THR A 343 14.51 6.83 -27.20
N PRO A 344 13.73 6.16 -26.34
CA PRO A 344 12.38 6.63 -26.02
C PRO A 344 12.48 7.97 -25.29
N ALA A 345 12.18 9.06 -25.99
CA ALA A 345 12.12 10.40 -25.43
C ALA A 345 10.82 10.57 -24.61
N LEU A 346 10.91 11.26 -23.47
CA LEU A 346 9.76 11.61 -22.65
C LEU A 346 8.78 12.48 -23.47
N GLN A 347 7.57 11.96 -23.73
CA GLN A 347 6.49 12.73 -24.36
C GLN A 347 5.56 13.27 -23.25
N GLN A 348 5.14 14.53 -23.36
CA GLN A 348 4.17 15.14 -22.43
C GLN A 348 2.91 15.51 -23.20
N THR A 349 1.73 15.23 -22.64
CA THR A 349 0.47 15.70 -23.20
C THR A 349 -0.10 16.81 -22.33
N GLU A 350 -0.32 17.99 -22.92
CA GLU A 350 -1.06 19.09 -22.28
C GLU A 350 -2.55 18.85 -22.51
N ASN A 351 -3.26 18.24 -21.56
CA ASN A 351 -4.71 18.12 -21.64
C ASN A 351 -5.40 18.68 -20.38
N PRO A 352 -5.80 19.97 -20.37
CA PRO A 352 -6.30 20.63 -19.17
C PRO A 352 -7.74 20.28 -18.78
N TYR A 353 -8.48 19.50 -19.58
CA TYR A 353 -9.86 19.11 -19.27
C TYR A 353 -10.14 17.66 -19.65
N GLY A 354 -10.62 16.89 -18.67
CA GLY A 354 -10.98 15.49 -18.81
C GLY A 354 -11.95 15.23 -19.97
N ARG A 355 -11.39 14.76 -21.09
CA ARG A 355 -12.06 13.81 -21.97
C ARG A 355 -11.20 12.57 -22.00
N THR A 356 -11.75 11.48 -21.49
CA THR A 356 -11.32 10.11 -21.75
C THR A 356 -11.19 9.93 -23.26
N GLN A 357 -9.97 10.07 -23.78
CA GLN A 357 -9.62 9.38 -25.02
C GLN A 357 -9.67 7.88 -24.72
N SER A 358 -10.25 7.14 -25.66
CA SER A 358 -10.31 5.67 -25.70
C SER A 358 -9.01 5.03 -25.22
N PRO A 359 -9.05 3.84 -24.60
CA PRO A 359 -7.92 3.32 -23.84
C PRO A 359 -6.71 3.23 -24.76
N MET A 360 -5.71 4.08 -24.52
CA MET A 360 -4.35 3.77 -24.93
C MET A 360 -4.08 2.37 -24.40
N ASN A 361 -3.48 1.55 -25.25
CA ASN A 361 -3.08 0.21 -24.89
C ASN A 361 -1.85 0.36 -23.96
N VAL A 362 -2.10 0.67 -22.69
CA VAL A 362 -1.10 1.06 -21.69
C VAL A 362 -0.57 -0.20 -21.02
N LYS A 363 0.74 -0.41 -21.12
CA LYS A 363 1.49 -1.52 -20.51
C LYS A 363 1.66 -1.36 -18.99
N GLY A 364 1.69 -0.11 -18.50
CA GLY A 364 1.77 0.22 -17.08
C GLY A 364 1.44 1.69 -16.80
N LYS A 365 0.85 1.96 -15.63
CA LYS A 365 0.51 3.32 -15.18
C LYS A 365 1.01 3.54 -13.75
N LEU A 366 2.03 4.38 -13.59
CA LEU A 366 2.53 4.82 -12.29
C LEU A 366 1.88 6.15 -11.88
N MET A 367 1.65 6.33 -10.57
CA MET A 367 1.33 7.63 -10.00
C MET A 367 2.48 8.10 -9.11
N LEU A 368 2.94 9.32 -9.32
CA LEU A 368 3.96 9.98 -8.50
C LEU A 368 3.29 11.03 -7.62
N VAL A 369 3.51 10.90 -6.31
CA VAL A 369 3.05 11.83 -5.29
C VAL A 369 4.26 12.60 -4.80
N GLY A 370 4.29 13.91 -5.07
CA GLY A 370 5.33 14.81 -4.57
C GLY A 370 4.97 15.29 -3.17
N ASP A 371 5.96 15.31 -2.29
CA ASP A 371 5.98 16.12 -1.08
C ASP A 371 4.66 16.22 -0.29
N PRO A 372 4.16 15.11 0.29
CA PRO A 372 2.93 15.13 1.06
C PRO A 372 3.07 15.88 2.40
N GLN A 373 4.29 16.02 2.94
CA GLN A 373 4.68 16.77 4.14
C GLN A 373 3.53 16.92 5.14
N MET A 374 3.25 15.81 5.84
CA MET A 374 2.06 15.76 6.68
C MET A 374 2.11 16.81 7.79
N THR A 375 1.12 17.70 7.77
CA THR A 375 1.00 18.81 8.74
C THR A 375 1.01 18.29 10.19
N ASP A 376 1.86 18.87 11.02
CA ASP A 376 2.03 18.53 12.42
C ASP A 376 1.99 19.78 13.31
N ASP A 377 2.26 19.62 14.61
CA ASP A 377 2.14 20.70 15.59
C ASP A 377 3.23 21.78 15.45
N ASN A 378 4.30 21.50 14.71
CA ASN A 378 5.42 22.40 14.45
C ASN A 378 5.32 23.06 13.06
N SER A 379 4.42 22.61 12.18
CA SER A 379 4.27 23.15 10.82
C SER A 379 3.90 24.63 10.80
N TYR A 380 3.10 25.11 11.77
CA TYR A 380 2.67 26.51 11.86
C TYR A 380 2.58 26.97 13.31
N ASP A 381 2.94 28.22 13.55
CA ASP A 381 2.64 28.90 14.82
C ASP A 381 1.15 29.28 14.89
N ARG A 382 0.33 28.38 15.43
CA ARG A 382 -1.14 28.55 15.53
C ARG A 382 -1.67 28.03 16.87
N PRO A 383 -2.78 28.58 17.38
CA PRO A 383 -3.44 28.04 18.58
C PRO A 383 -3.83 26.56 18.43
N ASP A 384 -3.72 25.77 19.50
CA ASP A 384 -3.92 24.31 19.51
C ASP A 384 -5.19 23.81 18.81
N LEU A 385 -6.32 24.51 19.01
CA LEU A 385 -7.58 24.14 18.37
C LEU A 385 -7.50 24.31 16.85
N VAL A 386 -6.93 25.43 16.40
CA VAL A 386 -6.74 25.74 14.98
C VAL A 386 -5.74 24.77 14.36
N MET A 387 -4.68 24.42 15.08
CA MET A 387 -3.70 23.44 14.63
C MET A 387 -4.34 22.05 14.47
N ARG A 388 -5.10 21.56 15.46
CA ARG A 388 -5.82 20.27 15.36
C ARG A 388 -6.77 20.22 14.17
N LEU A 389 -7.52 21.30 13.91
CA LEU A 389 -8.36 21.40 12.72
C LEU A 389 -7.52 21.39 11.44
N THR A 390 -6.42 22.15 11.40
CA THR A 390 -5.51 22.21 10.23
C THR A 390 -4.98 20.80 9.89
N LYS A 391 -4.49 20.05 10.89
CA LYS A 391 -4.03 18.66 10.74
C LYS A 391 -5.15 17.75 10.22
N PHE A 392 -6.34 17.85 10.78
CA PHE A 392 -7.50 17.04 10.38
C PHE A 392 -7.91 17.29 8.93
N TYR A 393 -8.10 18.55 8.53
CA TYR A 393 -8.55 18.89 7.18
C TYR A 393 -7.49 18.62 6.11
N SER A 394 -6.22 18.93 6.41
CA SER A 394 -5.10 18.62 5.52
C SER A 394 -4.99 17.11 5.25
N GLY A 395 -5.02 16.30 6.32
CA GLY A 395 -5.03 14.84 6.20
C GLY A 395 -6.26 14.29 5.48
N LEU A 396 -7.45 14.84 5.75
CA LEU A 396 -8.69 14.44 5.08
C LEU A 396 -8.67 14.77 3.57
N TYR A 397 -8.13 15.94 3.20
CA TYR A 397 -7.94 16.33 1.81
C TYR A 397 -7.04 15.33 1.08
N MET A 398 -5.85 15.07 1.61
CA MET A 398 -4.92 14.11 1.01
C MET A 398 -5.55 12.71 0.89
N LYS A 399 -6.19 12.22 1.96
CA LYS A 399 -6.83 10.90 1.96
C LYS A 399 -7.94 10.78 0.91
N ARG A 400 -8.79 11.79 0.78
CA ARG A 400 -9.88 11.81 -0.20
C ARG A 400 -9.35 11.85 -1.62
N ASN A 401 -8.40 12.74 -1.91
CA ASN A 401 -7.79 12.84 -3.23
C ASN A 401 -7.02 11.58 -3.59
N PHE A 402 -6.24 11.01 -2.67
CA PHE A 402 -5.48 9.79 -2.92
C PHE A 402 -6.38 8.61 -3.26
N HIS A 403 -7.48 8.44 -2.51
CA HIS A 403 -8.48 7.41 -2.78
C HIS A 403 -9.24 7.66 -4.10
N HIS A 404 -9.56 8.92 -4.41
CA HIS A 404 -10.23 9.30 -5.64
C HIS A 404 -9.35 9.01 -6.86
N LEU A 405 -8.09 9.46 -6.85
CA LEU A 405 -7.12 9.21 -7.91
C LEU A 405 -6.90 7.72 -8.13
N HIS A 406 -6.77 6.92 -7.08
CA HIS A 406 -6.65 5.47 -7.21
C HIS A 406 -7.88 4.81 -7.84
N ARG A 407 -9.07 5.38 -7.62
CA ARG A 407 -10.32 4.87 -8.20
C ARG A 407 -10.47 5.24 -9.68
N GLU A 408 -10.16 6.49 -10.03
CA GLU A 408 -10.35 7.02 -11.37
C GLU A 408 -9.18 6.68 -12.30
N LEU A 409 -7.95 6.94 -11.87
CA LEU A 409 -6.76 6.71 -12.69
C LEU A 409 -6.37 5.24 -12.72
N ARG A 410 -6.69 4.49 -11.66
CA ARG A 410 -6.31 3.07 -11.44
C ARG A 410 -4.82 2.82 -11.72
N PRO A 411 -3.91 3.55 -11.05
CA PRO A 411 -2.49 3.30 -11.20
C PRO A 411 -2.17 1.88 -10.71
N THR A 412 -1.25 1.22 -11.40
CA THR A 412 -0.76 -0.11 -11.03
C THR A 412 0.22 -0.04 -9.87
N ASP A 413 0.96 1.07 -9.75
CA ASP A 413 1.91 1.34 -8.68
C ASP A 413 1.93 2.84 -8.33
N THR A 414 2.32 3.14 -7.10
CA THR A 414 2.49 4.52 -6.62
C THR A 414 3.89 4.70 -6.04
N VAL A 415 4.50 5.86 -6.31
CA VAL A 415 5.76 6.31 -5.71
C VAL A 415 5.50 7.62 -4.95
N ILE A 416 5.99 7.73 -3.72
CA ILE A 416 5.93 8.95 -2.92
C ILE A 416 7.35 9.50 -2.76
N LEU A 417 7.57 10.71 -3.26
CA LEU A 417 8.90 11.30 -3.49
C LEU A 417 9.40 12.12 -2.29
N GLY A 418 9.60 11.47 -1.15
CA GLY A 418 10.20 12.09 0.05
C GLY A 418 9.25 13.00 0.82
N ASP A 419 9.76 13.55 1.92
CA ASP A 419 9.06 14.38 2.90
C ASP A 419 7.69 13.82 3.26
N LEU A 420 7.72 12.59 3.76
CA LEU A 420 6.52 11.90 4.23
C LEU A 420 5.93 12.63 5.45
N MET A 421 6.82 13.17 6.29
CA MET A 421 6.54 13.91 7.51
C MET A 421 7.15 15.30 7.43
N ASP A 422 6.54 16.29 8.08
CA ASP A 422 7.11 17.64 8.15
C ASP A 422 8.23 17.74 9.20
N SER A 423 8.05 17.15 10.38
CA SER A 423 9.06 17.17 11.45
C SER A 423 9.64 15.79 11.77
N GLY A 424 9.70 14.89 10.79
CA GLY A 424 10.07 13.47 11.01
C GLY A 424 11.44 13.27 11.69
N ARG A 425 12.40 14.15 11.36
CA ARG A 425 13.75 14.12 11.96
C ARG A 425 13.80 14.59 13.42
N ASP A 426 12.85 15.42 13.83
CA ASP A 426 12.86 16.14 15.13
C ASP A 426 12.10 15.40 16.23
N TRP A 427 11.42 14.30 15.88
CA TRP A 427 10.60 13.54 16.83
C TRP A 427 11.36 12.42 17.52
N ASP A 428 10.92 12.13 18.75
CA ASP A 428 11.18 10.85 19.41
C ASP A 428 10.44 9.70 18.71
N ASP A 429 10.82 8.47 19.08
CA ASP A 429 10.34 7.26 18.41
C ASP A 429 8.83 7.02 18.62
N ASP A 430 8.27 7.42 19.76
CA ASP A 430 6.85 7.24 20.07
C ASP A 430 5.98 8.18 19.23
N LYS A 431 6.36 9.46 19.15
CA LYS A 431 5.69 10.45 18.29
C LYS A 431 5.84 10.09 16.82
N TYR A 432 7.03 9.65 16.41
CA TYR A 432 7.27 9.19 15.04
C TYR A 432 6.37 8.00 14.67
N ALA A 433 6.26 6.99 15.56
CA ALA A 433 5.40 5.84 15.34
C ALA A 433 3.91 6.22 15.16
N ALA A 434 3.40 7.11 16.03
CA ALA A 434 2.02 7.60 15.93
C ALA A 434 1.74 8.35 14.61
N GLU A 435 2.72 9.13 14.16
CA GLU A 435 2.62 9.87 12.90
C GLU A 435 2.74 8.92 11.70
N VAL A 436 3.54 7.85 11.77
CA VAL A 436 3.56 6.79 10.75
C VAL A 436 2.20 6.09 10.63
N ASP A 437 1.51 5.83 11.74
CA ASP A 437 0.15 5.27 11.71
C ASP A 437 -0.84 6.24 11.06
N ARG A 438 -0.71 7.55 11.35
CA ARG A 438 -1.50 8.58 10.69
C ARG A 438 -1.22 8.62 9.18
N PHE A 439 0.04 8.56 8.78
CA PHE A 439 0.47 8.50 7.38
C PHE A 439 -0.18 7.32 6.66
N ARG A 440 -0.07 6.11 7.22
CA ARG A 440 -0.68 4.89 6.68
C ARG A 440 -2.21 4.96 6.64
N SER A 441 -2.83 5.75 7.51
CA SER A 441 -4.28 6.00 7.47
C SER A 441 -4.72 6.89 6.30
N ILE A 442 -3.82 7.78 5.83
CA ILE A 442 -4.03 8.69 4.70
C ILE A 442 -3.65 8.00 3.39
N PHE A 443 -2.54 7.26 3.39
CA PHE A 443 -1.99 6.50 2.26
C PHE A 443 -2.00 4.98 2.54
N PRO A 444 -3.19 4.32 2.56
CA PRO A 444 -3.33 2.93 3.00
C PRO A 444 -2.88 1.86 2.00
N LEU A 445 -2.46 2.27 0.81
CA LEU A 445 -2.02 1.37 -0.26
C LEU A 445 -0.48 1.28 -0.25
N LYS A 446 0.04 0.11 -0.60
CA LYS A 446 1.48 -0.11 -0.72
C LYS A 446 2.04 0.82 -1.81
N ALA A 447 3.07 1.58 -1.46
CA ALA A 447 3.79 2.46 -2.37
C ALA A 447 5.30 2.21 -2.27
N TYR A 448 6.04 2.73 -3.23
CA TYR A 448 7.48 2.91 -3.12
C TYR A 448 7.75 4.23 -2.41
N TYR A 449 8.56 4.19 -1.36
CA TYR A 449 8.87 5.36 -0.55
C TYR A 449 10.28 5.83 -0.85
N MET A 450 10.43 7.14 -0.82
CA MET A 450 11.70 7.83 -0.84
C MET A 450 11.80 8.65 0.45
N VAL A 451 13.03 8.89 0.88
CA VAL A 451 13.31 9.75 2.04
C VAL A 451 13.50 11.19 1.59
N GLY A 452 13.04 12.16 2.39
CA GLY A 452 13.38 13.56 2.20
C GLY A 452 14.12 14.20 3.38
N ASN A 453 14.50 15.46 3.23
CA ASN A 453 15.23 16.21 4.26
C ASN A 453 14.37 16.50 5.49
N HIS A 454 13.05 16.59 5.37
CA HIS A 454 12.19 16.70 6.53
C HIS A 454 12.12 15.41 7.36
N ASP A 455 12.31 14.26 6.71
CA ASP A 455 12.30 12.96 7.36
C ASP A 455 13.58 12.66 8.16
N ILE A 456 14.77 13.02 7.65
CA ILE A 456 16.07 12.61 8.25
C ILE A 456 17.12 13.74 8.42
N GLY A 457 16.85 14.95 7.95
CA GLY A 457 17.82 16.05 7.81
C GLY A 457 18.58 15.99 6.49
N PHE A 458 19.56 16.89 6.27
CA PHE A 458 20.34 16.96 5.02
C PHE A 458 21.85 16.88 5.22
N GLY A 459 22.54 16.11 4.37
CA GLY A 459 23.99 15.99 4.32
C GLY A 459 24.63 15.67 5.68
N ASN A 460 25.57 16.51 6.10
CA ASN A 460 26.28 16.34 7.38
C ASN A 460 25.41 16.58 8.63
N GLY A 461 24.22 17.15 8.45
CA GLY A 461 23.28 17.34 9.54
C GLY A 461 22.42 16.10 9.81
N ILE A 462 22.46 15.06 8.97
CA ILE A 462 21.65 13.86 9.17
C ILE A 462 22.07 13.14 10.44
N GLN A 463 21.09 12.86 11.29
CA GLN A 463 21.31 12.03 12.45
C GLN A 463 21.12 10.55 12.07
N LYS A 464 22.12 9.72 12.39
CA LYS A 464 22.06 8.28 12.07
C LYS A 464 20.80 7.60 12.64
N HIS A 465 20.36 8.03 13.82
CA HIS A 465 19.14 7.51 14.43
C HIS A 465 17.89 7.76 13.57
N SER A 466 17.74 8.96 12.98
CA SER A 466 16.61 9.34 12.13
C SER A 466 16.63 8.53 10.83
N LEU A 467 17.82 8.33 10.24
CA LEU A 467 18.02 7.49 9.07
C LEU A 467 17.63 6.02 9.34
N ASP A 468 18.13 5.45 10.43
CA ASP A 468 17.82 4.06 10.81
C ASP A 468 16.34 3.87 11.13
N ARG A 469 15.72 4.85 11.81
CA ARG A 469 14.29 4.87 12.10
C ARG A 469 13.47 4.91 10.82
N PHE A 470 13.77 5.83 9.90
CA PHE A 470 13.09 5.87 8.60
C PHE A 470 13.19 4.52 7.89
N GLN A 471 14.39 3.93 7.83
CA GLN A 471 14.62 2.64 7.18
C GLN A 471 13.82 1.49 7.82
N SER A 472 13.61 1.53 9.14
CA SER A 472 12.83 0.53 9.84
C SER A 472 11.34 0.52 9.47
N TYR A 473 10.77 1.68 9.14
CA TYR A 473 9.34 1.84 8.82
C TYR A 473 9.04 1.79 7.32
N PHE A 474 9.92 2.36 6.49
CA PHE A 474 9.69 2.59 5.06
C PHE A 474 10.64 1.81 4.14
N GLY A 475 11.67 1.15 4.69
CA GLY A 475 12.64 0.36 3.93
C GLY A 475 13.89 1.15 3.53
N PRO A 476 14.77 0.57 2.68
CA PRO A 476 16.03 1.22 2.30
C PRO A 476 15.78 2.57 1.63
N THR A 477 16.67 3.54 1.85
CA THR A 477 16.52 4.90 1.28
C THR A 477 17.01 4.99 -0.17
N SER A 478 17.89 4.07 -0.59
CA SER A 478 18.37 3.94 -1.97
C SER A 478 18.16 2.51 -2.49
N TYR A 479 17.46 2.35 -3.60
CA TYR A 479 17.18 1.04 -4.21
C TYR A 479 16.73 1.17 -5.66
N THR A 480 16.69 0.03 -6.36
CA THR A 480 16.16 -0.06 -7.72
C THR A 480 15.04 -1.08 -7.81
N PHE A 481 14.12 -0.87 -8.75
CA PHE A 481 13.12 -1.87 -9.11
C PHE A 481 12.87 -1.86 -10.62
N GLU A 482 12.60 -3.04 -11.18
CA GLU A 482 12.34 -3.20 -12.61
C GLU A 482 10.85 -3.38 -12.87
N LYS A 483 10.25 -2.47 -13.64
CA LYS A 483 8.86 -2.58 -14.10
C LYS A 483 8.69 -1.99 -15.48
N TYR A 484 7.78 -2.58 -16.26
CA TYR A 484 7.35 -2.08 -17.58
C TYR A 484 8.45 -1.96 -18.65
N GLY A 485 9.63 -2.56 -18.42
CA GLY A 485 10.79 -2.43 -19.31
C GLY A 485 11.78 -1.34 -18.88
N PHE A 486 11.49 -0.63 -17.78
CA PHE A 486 12.36 0.39 -17.19
C PHE A 486 12.99 -0.09 -15.88
N VAL A 487 14.14 0.47 -15.56
CA VAL A 487 14.75 0.39 -14.23
C VAL A 487 14.46 1.71 -13.52
N PHE A 488 13.69 1.66 -12.45
CA PHE A 488 13.45 2.81 -11.59
C PHE A 488 14.55 2.88 -10.53
N VAL A 489 15.16 4.05 -10.40
CA VAL A 489 16.29 4.32 -9.51
C VAL A 489 15.84 5.31 -8.45
N ILE A 490 15.54 4.83 -7.24
CA ILE A 490 15.25 5.65 -6.07
C ILE A 490 16.59 5.96 -5.39
N LEU A 491 17.05 7.21 -5.45
CA LEU A 491 18.36 7.59 -4.92
C LEU A 491 18.22 8.61 -3.78
N ASP A 492 18.76 8.26 -2.62
CA ASP A 492 18.86 9.11 -1.44
C ASP A 492 19.97 10.16 -1.63
N THR A 493 19.66 11.22 -2.36
CA THR A 493 20.58 12.34 -2.61
C THR A 493 20.87 13.15 -1.34
N VAL A 494 19.98 13.06 -0.36
CA VAL A 494 20.06 13.75 0.93
C VAL A 494 21.21 13.18 1.76
N SER A 495 21.27 11.85 1.92
CA SER A 495 22.39 11.15 2.56
C SER A 495 23.65 11.17 1.71
N LEU A 496 23.52 11.07 0.38
CA LEU A 496 24.66 11.10 -0.54
C LEU A 496 25.43 12.43 -0.50
N SER A 497 24.75 13.52 -0.15
CA SER A 497 25.34 14.86 0.02
C SER A 497 26.16 15.01 1.31
N SER A 498 26.17 13.99 2.19
CA SER A 498 26.99 13.97 3.40
C SER A 498 28.46 13.69 3.05
N SER A 499 29.40 14.28 3.81
CA SER A 499 30.80 13.86 3.80
C SER A 499 31.07 12.72 4.78
N ASP A 500 30.14 12.41 5.70
CA ASP A 500 30.25 11.27 6.61
C ASP A 500 30.11 9.94 5.84
N PRO A 501 31.14 9.08 5.85
CA PRO A 501 31.09 7.79 5.17
C PRO A 501 29.99 6.87 5.69
N VAL A 502 29.60 6.96 6.97
CA VAL A 502 28.54 6.14 7.55
C VAL A 502 27.19 6.52 6.95
N ILE A 503 26.91 7.81 6.84
CA ILE A 503 25.64 8.33 6.30
C ILE A 503 25.55 8.09 4.79
N ARG A 504 26.59 8.43 4.02
CA ARG A 504 26.54 8.37 2.56
C ARG A 504 26.78 6.98 1.97
N SER A 505 27.25 6.01 2.76
CA SER A 505 27.71 4.70 2.26
C SER A 505 26.68 3.95 1.41
N ASP A 506 25.45 3.80 1.90
CA ASP A 506 24.40 3.04 1.21
C ASP A 506 24.03 3.67 -0.13
N ALA A 507 23.83 5.00 -0.15
CA ALA A 507 23.51 5.75 -1.36
C ALA A 507 24.66 5.74 -2.36
N LEU A 508 25.90 5.90 -1.89
CA LEU A 508 27.09 5.88 -2.73
C LEU A 508 27.33 4.48 -3.33
N HIS A 509 27.21 3.42 -2.53
CA HIS A 509 27.35 2.04 -3.00
C HIS A 509 26.29 1.71 -4.05
N MET A 510 25.04 2.17 -3.86
CA MET A 510 23.99 2.03 -4.87
C MET A 510 24.37 2.74 -6.16
N LEU A 511 24.80 4.01 -6.10
CA LEU A 511 25.20 4.78 -7.27
C LEU A 511 26.40 4.16 -8.01
N GLU A 512 27.40 3.68 -7.27
CA GLU A 512 28.57 3.00 -7.85
C GLU A 512 28.19 1.69 -8.53
N SER A 513 27.25 0.93 -7.96
CA SER A 513 26.75 -0.32 -8.53
C SER A 513 26.06 -0.14 -9.90
N LEU A 514 25.56 1.06 -10.18
CA LEU A 514 24.92 1.40 -11.46
C LEU A 514 25.91 1.69 -12.59
N GLY A 515 27.12 2.14 -12.24
CA GLY A 515 28.17 2.56 -13.17
C GLY A 515 29.35 1.58 -13.32
N ALA A 516 29.40 0.51 -12.53
CA ALA A 516 30.38 -0.56 -12.74
C ALA A 516 29.94 -1.43 -13.93
N ASN A 517 30.90 -1.85 -14.77
CA ASN A 517 30.74 -2.81 -15.86
C ASN A 517 30.39 -4.23 -15.35
N THR A 518 29.33 -4.33 -14.56
CA THR A 518 28.89 -5.53 -13.85
C THR A 518 27.47 -5.88 -14.27
N SER A 519 27.34 -6.74 -15.29
CA SER A 519 26.22 -7.70 -15.50
C SER A 519 24.75 -7.25 -15.35
N ILE A 520 24.45 -5.97 -15.16
CA ILE A 520 23.16 -5.33 -15.43
C ILE A 520 23.29 -4.96 -16.90
N PRO A 521 22.54 -5.58 -17.82
CA PRO A 521 22.63 -5.18 -19.22
C PRO A 521 22.37 -3.68 -19.29
N ALA A 522 23.27 -2.96 -19.95
CA ALA A 522 23.07 -1.60 -20.44
C ALA A 522 21.93 -1.52 -21.49
N ALA A 523 20.88 -2.35 -21.37
CA ALA A 523 19.87 -2.60 -22.38
C ALA A 523 18.47 -2.08 -22.00
N LYS A 524 18.24 -1.67 -20.74
CA LYS A 524 16.94 -1.11 -20.31
C LYS A 524 17.08 0.36 -19.88
N PRO A 525 16.18 1.26 -20.34
CA PRO A 525 16.19 2.66 -19.96
C PRO A 525 15.95 2.85 -18.46
N ARG A 526 16.63 3.83 -17.86
CA ARG A 526 16.58 4.12 -16.42
C ARG A 526 15.79 5.41 -16.15
N ILE A 527 14.94 5.38 -15.13
CA ILE A 527 14.22 6.56 -14.63
C ILE A 527 14.78 6.88 -13.25
N LEU A 528 15.38 8.06 -13.11
CA LEU A 528 15.91 8.53 -11.84
C LEU A 528 14.82 9.23 -11.04
N MET A 529 14.78 8.96 -9.75
CA MET A 529 13.94 9.68 -8.81
C MET A 529 14.80 10.16 -7.65
N THR A 530 14.67 11.43 -7.31
CA THR A 530 15.30 12.07 -6.15
C THR A 530 14.24 12.82 -5.34
N HIS A 531 14.53 13.17 -4.09
CA HIS A 531 13.63 14.04 -3.34
C HIS A 531 14.01 15.49 -3.65
N VAL A 532 15.20 15.90 -3.23
CA VAL A 532 15.78 17.20 -3.56
C VAL A 532 16.08 17.28 -5.08
N PRO A 533 15.61 18.32 -5.79
CA PRO A 533 15.91 18.52 -7.19
C PRO A 533 17.41 18.57 -7.48
N LEU A 534 17.79 18.16 -8.68
CA LEU A 534 19.15 18.33 -9.18
C LEU A 534 19.50 19.82 -9.34
N PHE A 535 20.79 20.11 -9.40
CA PHE A 535 21.31 21.48 -9.52
C PHE A 535 20.63 22.28 -10.64
N ARG A 536 20.32 23.55 -10.37
CA ARG A 536 19.73 24.49 -11.33
C ARG A 536 20.53 25.77 -11.38
N ALA A 537 20.76 26.29 -12.58
CA ALA A 537 21.40 27.59 -12.72
C ALA A 537 20.45 28.70 -12.20
N PRO A 538 20.97 29.79 -11.60
CA PRO A 538 20.14 30.82 -10.93
C PRO A 538 19.01 31.46 -11.77
N HIS A 539 19.12 31.42 -13.10
CA HIS A 539 18.15 31.99 -14.03
C HIS A 539 17.34 30.95 -14.80
N GLN A 540 17.46 29.69 -14.42
CA GLN A 540 16.79 28.58 -15.11
C GLN A 540 15.31 28.54 -14.76
N THR A 541 14.46 28.74 -15.76
CA THR A 541 13.01 28.83 -15.57
C THR A 541 12.35 27.45 -15.54
N CYS A 542 11.31 27.33 -14.71
CA CYS A 542 10.59 26.10 -14.42
C CYS A 542 9.46 25.74 -15.39
N GLY A 543 9.31 26.52 -16.46
CA GLY A 543 8.20 26.40 -17.39
C GLY A 543 6.89 27.05 -16.89
N PRO A 544 5.81 26.94 -17.68
CA PRO A 544 4.58 27.72 -17.49
C PRO A 544 3.67 27.21 -16.35
N HIS A 545 3.83 25.96 -15.93
CA HIS A 545 2.98 25.34 -14.91
C HIS A 545 3.42 25.62 -13.47
N ARG A 546 4.55 26.32 -13.26
CA ARG A 546 4.96 26.79 -11.93
C ARG A 546 3.99 27.88 -11.46
N GLN A 547 3.32 27.63 -10.33
CA GLN A 547 2.31 28.51 -9.75
C GLN A 547 2.92 29.70 -9.01
N SER A 548 4.10 29.51 -8.42
CA SER A 548 4.84 30.53 -7.71
C SER A 548 5.09 31.76 -8.59
N THR A 549 5.13 32.92 -7.94
CA THR A 549 5.50 34.20 -8.56
C THR A 549 6.94 34.16 -9.04
N SER A 550 7.83 33.47 -8.30
CA SER A 550 9.17 33.16 -8.77
C SER A 550 9.12 32.11 -9.86
N LYS A 551 9.64 32.42 -11.05
CA LYS A 551 9.73 31.47 -12.17
C LYS A 551 10.97 30.58 -12.15
N THR A 552 11.84 30.76 -11.15
CA THR A 552 13.04 29.96 -10.92
C THR A 552 13.03 29.41 -9.47
N ILE A 553 13.85 28.39 -9.22
CA ILE A 553 14.23 27.97 -7.86
C ILE A 553 15.53 28.68 -7.52
N ALA A 554 15.54 29.47 -6.45
CA ALA A 554 16.75 30.09 -5.93
C ALA A 554 17.56 29.04 -5.16
N ASP A 555 18.87 28.98 -5.34
CA ASP A 555 19.74 28.10 -4.57
C ASP A 555 19.82 28.58 -3.12
N ASN A 556 19.23 27.81 -2.20
CA ASN A 556 19.12 28.12 -0.79
C ASN A 556 19.58 26.91 0.03
N ALA A 557 20.56 27.14 0.90
CA ALA A 557 21.08 26.14 1.82
C ALA A 557 21.10 26.67 3.26
N GLY A 558 20.88 25.78 4.21
CA GLY A 558 20.88 26.06 5.64
C GLY A 558 21.30 24.83 6.45
N TYR A 559 21.28 24.95 7.79
CA TYR A 559 21.55 23.81 8.65
C TYR A 559 20.50 22.73 8.42
N GLN A 560 20.92 21.52 8.05
CA GLN A 560 20.05 20.36 7.76
C GLN A 560 19.04 20.55 6.61
N TYR A 561 19.21 21.57 5.76
CA TYR A 561 18.30 21.84 4.64
C TYR A 561 19.05 22.37 3.42
N GLN A 562 18.67 21.88 2.23
CA GLN A 562 19.14 22.42 0.96
C GLN A 562 18.14 22.05 -0.13
N ASN A 563 17.73 23.04 -0.93
CA ASN A 563 16.65 22.86 -1.92
C ASN A 563 17.14 22.43 -3.32
N LEU A 564 18.45 22.35 -3.55
CA LEU A 564 19.07 21.85 -4.78
C LEU A 564 20.30 21.01 -4.44
N VAL A 565 20.45 19.85 -5.08
CA VAL A 565 21.69 19.07 -5.02
C VAL A 565 22.83 19.86 -5.68
N THR A 566 24.07 19.72 -5.20
CA THR A 566 25.22 20.45 -5.77
C THR A 566 25.47 20.08 -7.24
N GLU A 567 26.07 21.01 -8.00
CA GLU A 567 26.39 20.80 -9.43
C GLU A 567 27.31 19.58 -9.65
N GLU A 568 28.31 19.42 -8.78
CA GLU A 568 29.28 18.32 -8.82
C GLU A 568 28.59 16.97 -8.63
N LEU A 569 27.72 16.87 -7.61
CA LEU A 569 26.99 15.65 -7.32
C LEU A 569 25.94 15.36 -8.40
N THR A 570 25.28 16.39 -8.92
CA THR A 570 24.35 16.28 -10.05
C THR A 570 25.05 15.66 -11.27
N ARG A 571 26.24 16.15 -11.64
CA ARG A 571 27.01 15.58 -12.75
C ARG A 571 27.41 14.13 -12.50
N LEU A 572 27.84 13.81 -11.27
CA LEU A 572 28.19 12.44 -10.90
C LEU A 572 26.99 11.50 -11.04
N ILE A 573 25.83 11.90 -10.52
CA ILE A 573 24.59 11.13 -10.57
C ILE A 573 24.17 10.89 -12.02
N LEU A 574 24.05 11.95 -12.83
CA LEU A 574 23.61 11.83 -14.22
C LEU A 574 24.54 10.94 -15.05
N ASN A 575 25.86 11.09 -14.89
CA ASN A 575 26.83 10.28 -15.63
C ASN A 575 26.85 8.80 -15.19
N LYS A 576 26.54 8.50 -13.93
CA LYS A 576 26.49 7.12 -13.42
C LYS A 576 25.17 6.43 -13.73
N VAL A 577 24.06 7.16 -13.62
CA VAL A 577 22.73 6.63 -13.83
C VAL A 577 22.40 6.55 -15.33
N ASP A 578 22.81 7.53 -16.13
CA ASP A 578 22.40 7.70 -17.54
C ASP A 578 20.87 7.59 -17.74
N PRO A 579 20.07 8.45 -17.09
CA PRO A 579 18.63 8.33 -17.08
C PRO A 579 17.97 8.89 -18.35
N VAL A 580 16.82 8.31 -18.73
CA VAL A 580 15.96 8.85 -19.80
C VAL A 580 14.94 9.89 -19.29
N ALA A 581 14.69 9.91 -17.97
CA ALA A 581 13.86 10.91 -17.30
C ALA A 581 14.25 11.01 -15.81
N VAL A 582 14.07 12.19 -15.23
CA VAL A 582 14.29 12.45 -13.80
C VAL A 582 13.02 13.02 -13.17
N PHE A 583 12.66 12.56 -11.97
CA PHE A 583 11.57 13.12 -11.19
C PHE A 583 12.05 13.49 -9.78
N SER A 584 11.74 14.71 -9.33
CA SER A 584 12.07 15.19 -7.99
C SER A 584 10.82 15.52 -7.16
N GLY A 585 10.93 15.56 -5.84
CA GLY A 585 9.82 15.80 -4.92
C GLY A 585 9.77 17.19 -4.27
N ASP A 586 10.92 17.73 -3.87
CA ASP A 586 11.06 18.95 -3.05
C ASP A 586 10.92 20.25 -3.88
N ASP A 587 10.64 21.38 -3.21
CA ASP A 587 10.22 22.73 -3.66
C ASP A 587 8.70 22.93 -3.81
N HIS A 588 7.89 21.91 -3.55
CA HIS A 588 6.42 21.91 -3.51
C HIS A 588 5.69 22.26 -4.81
N ASP A 589 6.32 22.94 -5.76
CA ASP A 589 5.72 23.46 -6.99
C ASP A 589 6.28 22.75 -8.23
N TYR A 590 5.49 22.75 -9.29
CA TYR A 590 5.91 22.14 -10.54
C TYR A 590 7.12 22.90 -11.11
N CYS A 591 8.15 22.15 -11.51
CA CYS A 591 9.26 22.71 -12.26
C CYS A 591 9.79 21.72 -13.29
N LYS A 592 9.91 22.16 -14.55
CA LYS A 592 10.49 21.37 -15.62
C LYS A 592 11.81 21.98 -16.06
N VAL A 593 12.85 21.16 -16.07
CA VAL A 593 14.21 21.54 -16.44
C VAL A 593 14.81 20.49 -17.39
N VAL A 594 15.66 20.93 -18.33
CA VAL A 594 16.47 20.04 -19.15
C VAL A 594 17.93 20.14 -18.72
N HIS A 595 18.51 19.01 -18.35
CA HIS A 595 19.91 18.86 -17.97
C HIS A 595 20.74 18.41 -19.16
N GLN A 596 21.99 18.86 -19.23
CA GLN A 596 22.98 18.38 -20.19
C GLN A 596 24.10 17.63 -19.46
N PHE A 597 24.47 16.44 -19.94
CA PHE A 597 25.49 15.60 -19.31
C PHE A 597 26.23 14.71 -20.33
N GLY A 598 27.17 13.89 -19.86
CA GLY A 598 28.03 13.07 -20.71
C GLY A 598 29.26 13.80 -21.28
N ILE A 599 30.08 13.08 -22.05
CA ILE A 599 31.29 13.65 -22.66
C ILE A 599 30.87 14.74 -23.65
N ALA A 600 31.38 15.96 -23.43
CA ALA A 600 31.03 17.17 -24.19
C ALA A 600 29.55 17.61 -24.12
N ASN A 601 28.79 17.23 -23.08
CA ASN A 601 27.38 17.60 -22.90
C ASN A 601 26.44 17.12 -24.01
N ASN A 602 26.77 16.00 -24.67
CA ASN A 602 26.00 15.47 -25.79
C ASN A 602 24.67 14.79 -25.40
N HIS A 603 24.44 14.49 -24.12
CA HIS A 603 23.20 13.87 -23.65
C HIS A 603 22.32 14.90 -22.96
N THR A 604 21.01 14.78 -23.16
CA THR A 604 20.03 15.61 -22.47
C THR A 604 19.01 14.76 -21.74
N VAL A 605 18.58 15.21 -20.57
CA VAL A 605 17.48 14.57 -19.83
C VAL A 605 16.55 15.61 -19.24
N THR A 606 15.25 15.33 -19.30
CA THR A 606 14.25 16.19 -18.66
C THR A 606 14.06 15.76 -17.21
N GLU A 607 14.15 16.73 -16.30
CA GLU A 607 13.73 16.62 -14.90
C GLU A 607 12.39 17.31 -14.70
N ILE A 608 11.50 16.66 -13.95
CA ILE A 608 10.24 17.24 -13.48
C ILE A 608 10.20 17.16 -11.97
N THR A 609 10.16 18.32 -11.31
CA THR A 609 9.76 18.43 -9.91
C THR A 609 8.24 18.26 -9.84
N VAL A 610 7.81 17.21 -9.14
CA VAL A 610 6.41 16.86 -8.94
C VAL A 610 5.83 17.83 -7.91
N PRO A 611 4.71 18.51 -8.19
CA PRO A 611 4.10 19.40 -7.21
C PRO A 611 3.65 18.63 -5.97
N THR A 612 3.60 19.33 -4.85
CA THR A 612 3.11 18.84 -3.57
C THR A 612 1.70 18.28 -3.70
N PHE A 613 1.46 17.20 -2.98
CA PHE A 613 0.14 16.61 -2.81
C PHE A 613 -0.68 17.30 -1.71
N SER A 614 -0.01 18.08 -0.86
CA SER A 614 -0.60 18.70 0.31
C SER A 614 -1.21 20.05 -0.03
N MET A 615 -2.41 20.32 0.48
CA MET A 615 -3.03 21.64 0.40
C MET A 615 -2.41 22.67 1.37
N ALA A 616 -1.46 22.25 2.21
CA ALA A 616 -0.88 23.07 3.26
C ALA A 616 0.34 23.89 2.77
N GLN A 617 0.97 23.51 1.66
CA GLN A 617 2.25 24.08 1.22
C GLN A 617 2.17 25.41 0.45
N GLY A 618 1.08 26.16 0.61
CA GLY A 618 0.95 27.52 0.07
C GLY A 618 0.69 27.61 -1.44
N LEU A 619 0.42 26.50 -2.12
CA LEU A 619 0.01 26.47 -3.52
C LEU A 619 -1.51 26.40 -3.66
N GLN A 620 -2.03 27.03 -4.71
CA GLN A 620 -3.46 27.04 -4.99
C GLN A 620 -3.96 25.67 -5.47
N TYR A 621 -3.18 25.02 -6.33
CA TYR A 621 -3.51 23.71 -6.89
C TYR A 621 -2.39 22.71 -6.55
N PRO A 622 -2.56 21.87 -5.51
CA PRO A 622 -1.72 20.69 -5.32
C PRO A 622 -1.82 19.74 -6.53
N GLY A 623 -0.92 18.77 -6.68
CA GLY A 623 -0.93 17.91 -7.87
C GLY A 623 -0.25 16.55 -7.71
N VAL A 624 -0.35 15.75 -8.77
CA VAL A 624 0.39 14.49 -8.96
C VAL A 624 0.86 14.39 -10.41
N MET A 625 1.89 13.58 -10.65
CA MET A 625 2.25 13.17 -12.01
C MET A 625 1.79 11.73 -12.25
N THR A 626 1.30 11.44 -13.45
CA THR A 626 1.09 10.05 -13.90
C THR A 626 2.11 9.70 -14.98
N LEU A 627 2.67 8.50 -14.89
CA LEU A 627 3.58 7.95 -15.87
C LEU A 627 2.88 6.82 -16.60
N ASN A 628 2.48 7.07 -17.84
CA ASN A 628 1.86 6.10 -18.73
C ASN A 628 2.95 5.53 -19.63
N ILE A 629 3.07 4.20 -19.65
CA ILE A 629 4.01 3.50 -20.53
C ILE A 629 3.19 2.76 -21.57
N ASP A 630 3.34 3.14 -22.83
CA ASP A 630 2.64 2.48 -23.93
C ASP A 630 3.26 1.10 -24.24
N ASN A 631 2.64 0.36 -25.15
CA ASN A 631 3.13 -0.97 -25.54
C ASN A 631 4.47 -0.94 -26.29
N ASP A 632 4.79 0.19 -26.92
CA ASP A 632 6.03 0.41 -27.66
C ASP A 632 7.20 0.84 -26.75
N GLY A 633 6.90 1.11 -25.46
CA GLY A 633 7.87 1.50 -24.45
C GLY A 633 8.14 3.00 -24.38
N HIS A 634 7.30 3.84 -24.97
CA HIS A 634 7.36 5.28 -24.77
C HIS A 634 6.83 5.65 -23.38
N LEU A 635 7.54 6.58 -22.74
CA LEU A 635 7.18 7.13 -21.45
C LEU A 635 6.42 8.45 -21.66
N ILE A 636 5.16 8.46 -21.24
CA ILE A 636 4.30 9.65 -21.26
C ILE A 636 4.09 10.12 -19.83
N ALA A 637 4.43 11.38 -19.55
CA ALA A 637 4.24 11.99 -18.23
C ALA A 637 3.17 13.07 -18.27
N ASP A 638 2.11 12.89 -17.48
CA ASP A 638 0.96 13.79 -17.45
C ASP A 638 0.77 14.40 -16.05
N LEU A 639 0.63 15.72 -15.99
CA LEU A 639 0.37 16.48 -14.78
C LEU A 639 -1.14 16.50 -14.47
N CYS A 640 -1.50 16.13 -13.24
CA CYS A 640 -2.87 16.11 -12.75
C CYS A 640 -3.02 17.05 -11.55
N TRP A 641 -3.77 18.13 -11.73
CA TRP A 641 -4.09 19.07 -10.65
C TRP A 641 -5.18 18.54 -9.73
N LEU A 642 -5.04 18.86 -8.45
CA LEU A 642 -6.03 18.61 -7.42
C LEU A 642 -6.90 19.87 -7.16
N PRO A 643 -8.08 19.71 -6.55
CA PRO A 643 -8.98 20.84 -6.28
C PRO A 643 -8.36 21.88 -5.34
N ASP A 644 -8.63 23.16 -5.61
CA ASP A 644 -8.33 24.29 -4.72
C ASP A 644 -9.27 24.28 -3.51
N GLN A 645 -8.86 23.55 -2.47
CA GLN A 645 -9.66 23.39 -1.26
C GLN A 645 -9.75 24.69 -0.44
N VAL A 646 -8.70 25.51 -0.47
CA VAL A 646 -8.65 26.78 0.27
C VAL A 646 -9.63 27.78 -0.33
N GLY A 647 -9.62 27.94 -1.65
CA GLY A 647 -10.58 28.77 -2.38
C GLY A 647 -12.03 28.33 -2.15
N LEU A 648 -12.28 27.02 -2.11
CA LEU A 648 -13.61 26.48 -1.77
C LEU A 648 -14.04 26.83 -0.34
N PHE A 649 -13.14 26.73 0.64
CA PHE A 649 -13.45 27.13 2.02
C PHE A 649 -13.73 28.62 2.15
N LEU A 650 -12.95 29.47 1.46
CA LEU A 650 -13.20 30.92 1.43
C LEU A 650 -14.56 31.23 0.81
N LEU A 651 -14.90 30.61 -0.32
CA LEU A 651 -16.20 30.79 -0.98
C LEU A 651 -17.37 30.44 -0.05
N TYR A 652 -17.30 29.29 0.65
CA TYR A 652 -18.33 28.93 1.62
C TYR A 652 -18.40 29.91 2.80
N GLY A 653 -17.27 30.44 3.26
CA GLY A 653 -17.22 31.49 4.27
C GLY A 653 -17.93 32.77 3.81
N TYR A 654 -17.68 33.22 2.57
CA TYR A 654 -18.38 34.37 1.99
C TYR A 654 -19.88 34.15 1.85
N LEU A 655 -20.31 32.97 1.38
CA LEU A 655 -21.73 32.63 1.26
C LEU A 655 -22.42 32.60 2.63
N LEU A 656 -21.73 32.13 3.67
CA LEU A 656 -22.25 32.14 5.04
C LEU A 656 -22.43 33.57 5.55
N ALA A 657 -21.40 34.41 5.43
CA ALA A 657 -21.45 35.81 5.84
C ALA A 657 -22.55 36.59 5.10
N PHE A 658 -22.67 36.37 3.79
CA PHE A 658 -23.73 36.96 2.96
C PHE A 658 -25.12 36.51 3.42
N THR A 659 -25.29 35.23 3.73
CA THR A 659 -26.57 34.69 4.25
C THR A 659 -26.93 35.33 5.60
N PHE A 660 -25.98 35.46 6.52
CA PHE A 660 -26.20 36.16 7.78
C PHE A 660 -26.56 37.63 7.59
N ALA A 661 -25.89 38.33 6.67
CA ALA A 661 -26.21 39.72 6.34
C ALA A 661 -27.65 39.85 5.81
N LEU A 662 -28.08 38.96 4.91
CA LEU A 662 -29.47 38.94 4.42
C LEU A 662 -30.48 38.68 5.53
N LEU A 663 -30.19 37.76 6.46
CA LEU A 663 -31.06 37.48 7.60
C LEU A 663 -31.15 38.68 8.56
N LEU A 664 -30.04 39.40 8.79
CA LEU A 664 -30.03 40.62 9.59
C LEU A 664 -30.79 41.75 8.92
N ILE A 665 -30.61 41.95 7.61
CA ILE A 665 -31.37 42.94 6.82
C ILE A 665 -32.87 42.59 6.85
N TRP A 666 -33.22 41.31 6.66
CA TRP A 666 -34.61 40.86 6.73
C TRP A 666 -35.21 41.07 8.11
N HIS A 667 -34.47 40.77 9.18
CA HIS A 667 -34.91 41.01 10.55
C HIS A 667 -35.10 42.51 10.83
N ALA A 668 -34.18 43.36 10.37
CA ALA A 668 -34.32 44.81 10.47
C ALA A 668 -35.52 45.34 9.69
N PHE A 669 -35.78 44.80 8.48
CA PHE A 669 -36.94 45.14 7.67
C PHE A 669 -38.26 44.74 8.35
N GLN A 670 -38.35 43.51 8.89
CA GLN A 670 -39.52 43.06 9.66
C GLN A 670 -39.77 43.94 10.89
N ARG A 671 -38.71 44.34 11.60
CA ARG A 671 -38.83 45.25 12.75
C ARG A 671 -39.30 46.64 12.34
N SER A 672 -38.80 47.17 11.22
CA SER A 672 -39.25 48.45 10.66
C SER A 672 -40.72 48.39 10.20
N ASN A 673 -41.13 47.30 9.54
CA ASN A 673 -42.51 47.11 9.08
C ASN A 673 -43.49 46.95 10.26
N ASN A 674 -43.09 46.22 11.30
CA ASN A 674 -43.90 46.10 12.53
C ASN A 674 -44.04 47.45 13.24
N ASN A 675 -42.97 48.26 13.27
CA ASN A 675 -43.02 49.61 13.82
C ASN A 675 -43.90 50.56 12.96
N ALA A 676 -43.86 50.43 11.63
CA ALA A 676 -44.70 51.20 10.72
C ALA A 676 -46.19 50.80 10.81
N THR A 677 -46.48 49.51 11.02
CA THR A 677 -47.84 49.00 11.23
C THR A 677 -48.40 49.47 12.58
N ALA A 678 -47.58 49.46 13.64
CA ALA A 678 -47.94 50.04 14.94
C ALA A 678 -48.16 51.56 14.85
N TYR A 679 -47.37 52.28 14.06
CA TYR A 679 -47.56 53.71 13.81
C TYR A 679 -48.84 54.01 13.03
N HIS A 680 -49.21 53.18 12.05
CA HIS A 680 -50.47 53.32 11.31
C HIS A 680 -51.70 53.00 12.16
N LEU A 681 -51.65 51.97 13.01
CA LEU A 681 -52.72 51.66 13.96
C LEU A 681 -52.90 52.77 15.01
N ALA A 682 -51.80 53.34 15.52
CA ALA A 682 -51.85 54.49 16.41
C ALA A 682 -52.38 55.77 15.73
N LYS A 683 -52.24 55.90 14.40
CA LYS A 683 -52.77 57.02 13.63
C LYS A 683 -54.25 56.86 13.28
N GLU A 684 -54.75 55.63 13.14
CA GLU A 684 -56.19 55.34 13.02
C GLU A 684 -56.96 55.61 14.33
N GLU A 685 -56.35 55.37 15.50
CA GLU A 685 -56.95 55.73 16.80
C GLU A 685 -57.05 57.25 17.04
N MET A 686 -56.34 58.09 16.27
CA MET A 686 -56.35 59.56 16.39
C MET A 686 -57.31 60.28 15.42
N GLY A 687 -58.28 59.58 14.82
CA GLY A 687 -59.50 60.18 14.29
C GLY A 687 -59.34 61.32 13.27
N LEU A 688 -59.08 60.98 12.01
CA LEU A 688 -59.51 61.80 10.87
C LEU A 688 -60.12 60.89 9.78
N HIS A 689 -61.45 60.91 9.67
CA HIS A 689 -62.19 60.28 8.58
C HIS A 689 -61.80 60.91 7.23
N HIS A 690 -61.47 60.09 6.23
CA HIS A 690 -62.05 60.18 4.89
C HIS A 690 -61.90 58.86 4.11
N HIS A 691 -63.02 58.41 3.55
CA HIS A 691 -63.19 57.22 2.72
C HIS A 691 -62.35 57.28 1.43
N ILE A 692 -61.44 56.32 1.21
CA ILE A 692 -61.11 55.82 -0.14
C ILE A 692 -60.85 54.31 -0.05
N GLN A 693 -61.67 53.52 -0.76
CA GLN A 693 -61.38 52.11 -1.02
C GLN A 693 -60.19 51.98 -1.98
N ILE A 694 -59.15 51.25 -1.57
CA ILE A 694 -58.16 50.68 -2.48
C ILE A 694 -58.13 49.16 -2.23
N LYS A 695 -58.64 48.37 -3.18
CA LYS A 695 -58.28 46.94 -3.29
C LYS A 695 -56.96 46.85 -4.06
N PRO A 696 -55.96 46.11 -3.54
CA PRO A 696 -55.18 45.23 -4.39
C PRO A 696 -55.10 43.82 -3.76
N VAL A 697 -55.62 42.79 -4.45
CA VAL A 697 -54.88 41.93 -5.39
C VAL A 697 -53.89 40.99 -4.67
N LYS A 698 -54.40 39.76 -4.50
CA LYS A 698 -53.79 38.45 -4.77
C LYS A 698 -52.35 38.21 -4.27
N ARG A 699 -52.21 37.19 -3.40
CA ARG A 699 -51.83 35.82 -3.82
C ARG A 699 -50.59 35.87 -4.72
N ASN A 700 -49.41 35.62 -4.14
CA ASN A 700 -48.34 34.78 -4.72
C ASN A 700 -47.06 34.64 -3.87
N MET A 701 -46.89 35.34 -2.74
CA MET A 701 -45.67 35.14 -1.90
C MET A 701 -45.75 33.98 -0.89
N ALA A 702 -46.95 33.59 -0.43
CA ALA A 702 -47.07 32.50 0.54
C ALA A 702 -46.65 31.13 -0.03
N GLY A 703 -46.76 30.93 -1.36
CA GLY A 703 -46.27 29.72 -2.03
C GLY A 703 -44.74 29.69 -2.18
N PHE A 704 -44.09 30.84 -2.33
CA PHE A 704 -42.62 30.94 -2.39
C PHE A 704 -41.98 30.80 -0.99
N LEU A 705 -42.67 31.26 0.06
CA LEU A 705 -42.23 31.17 1.46
C LEU A 705 -42.33 29.76 2.05
N TYR A 706 -43.22 28.90 1.53
CA TYR A 706 -43.22 27.47 1.90
C TYR A 706 -42.05 26.71 1.27
N SER A 707 -41.66 27.05 0.04
CA SER A 707 -40.49 26.43 -0.63
C SER A 707 -39.14 26.84 -0.01
N THR A 708 -39.01 28.07 0.48
CA THR A 708 -37.74 28.57 1.06
C THR A 708 -37.53 28.18 2.53
N ARG A 709 -38.59 27.90 3.29
CA ARG A 709 -38.46 27.25 4.62
C ARG A 709 -37.80 25.89 4.49
N ASP A 710 -38.18 25.09 3.49
CA ASP A 710 -37.61 23.75 3.32
C ASP A 710 -36.16 23.80 2.84
N VAL A 711 -35.78 24.79 2.01
CA VAL A 711 -34.36 24.95 1.57
C VAL A 711 -33.47 25.48 2.69
N ALA A 712 -33.97 26.38 3.55
CA ALA A 712 -33.22 26.86 4.72
C ALA A 712 -33.09 25.79 5.80
N TRP A 713 -34.12 24.97 6.03
CA TRP A 713 -34.06 23.84 6.95
C TRP A 713 -33.19 22.71 6.41
N VAL A 714 -33.24 22.40 5.11
CA VAL A 714 -32.33 21.43 4.49
C VAL A 714 -30.89 21.97 4.52
N GLY A 715 -30.64 23.24 4.21
CA GLY A 715 -29.31 23.85 4.31
C GLY A 715 -28.75 23.85 5.73
N MET A 716 -29.57 24.19 6.73
CA MET A 716 -29.19 24.20 8.15
C MET A 716 -29.04 22.77 8.72
N LEU A 717 -29.85 21.81 8.27
CA LEU A 717 -29.72 20.40 8.64
C LEU A 717 -28.49 19.76 7.97
N THR A 718 -28.20 20.11 6.71
CA THR A 718 -26.96 19.68 6.03
C THR A 718 -25.73 20.31 6.70
N TYR A 719 -25.84 21.56 7.17
CA TYR A 719 -24.81 22.28 7.93
C TYR A 719 -24.58 21.69 9.33
N LEU A 720 -25.65 21.34 10.07
CA LEU A 720 -25.54 20.67 11.38
C LEU A 720 -25.02 19.23 11.25
N ILE A 721 -25.38 18.53 10.16
CA ILE A 721 -24.81 17.21 9.82
C ILE A 721 -23.33 17.36 9.44
N CYS A 722 -22.94 18.42 8.75
CA CYS A 722 -21.52 18.70 8.46
C CYS A 722 -20.73 19.08 9.72
N ILE A 723 -21.30 19.79 10.69
CA ILE A 723 -20.64 20.13 11.97
C ILE A 723 -20.51 18.91 12.91
N PHE A 724 -21.38 17.92 12.80
CA PHE A 724 -21.26 16.67 13.57
C PHE A 724 -20.47 15.56 12.85
N VAL A 725 -20.04 15.79 11.60
CA VAL A 725 -19.22 14.87 10.80
C VAL A 725 -17.85 15.47 10.42
N LEU A 726 -17.56 16.68 10.90
CA LEU A 726 -16.25 17.33 10.92
C LEU A 726 -15.76 17.38 12.37
#